data_AF-A0A7S0ZI28-F1
#
_entry.id   AF-A0A7S0ZI28-F1
#
_cell.length_a   1.000
_cell.length_b   1.000
_cell.length_c   1.000
_cell.angle_alpha   90.00
_cell.angle_beta   90.00
_cell.angle_gamma   90.00
#
_symmetry.space_group_name_H-M   'P 1'
#
loop_
_entity.id
_entity.type
_entity.pdbx_description
1 polymer ?
#
loop_
_entity_poly.entity_id
_entity_poly.type
_entity_poly.pdbx_seq_one_letter_code
_entity_poly.pdbx_strand_id
1 'polypeptide(L)'
;MATFVIQNNKGSLISNTTELHYEITVAVDTIPSPITADIVLSTSDNLSANYSTLIADALVNSWLSTTPSSGIVPALDSVILSVLISPEGLQDGAYSTSIEIAASTHFSVFVSVNLVVIVPQITSALDGLIFDADPLEIPPAQTLQLSTNNAALVEYSTSISVPWATINPSSGSIPKNGFENVSISVDTTGFSSGIYEGFIQFNSLTDGIAGTTLNIRLRIGSFGPFRFNFLPFGSPGDPEYLDEYGDAYGVKQNGLLEYGWKKIQDGLPIDFTTNTRYRSAQSSAGFSDVLRGLIQMQRGDCCSSGVLDEGVWELFVANGEYTVAATVGDLEFFQSLHAVNVNGVSVIPSTSTSIETPFTAGTKVIQVTDHILRIDAVGGFDTRLSSIQIINGIVGCVPFPSQFEGEQISSLPCGQVRAPLPYSASFGTEQPSILTGSGQSTGFTMYMPRDDGETAFNPVDLLITSESQLEIIARGSTWEGPQNNHVNVLGVGIPLPDTEMRSTVTLKLPDSPPGFGEKACLFFGISFRDYIMLCVVSNGNGESLQLVYEIEDVPSTTNFDLISNINPNTRLITLQLVMTPLTNTVTLLQLDESSQEFVVVTILEDVEPNWFSKDAAGIDITVGTRSYTGIHVTSSDSSSSVSYIVASFEVEAVLIPEPTPEPGSNDEDFDWFTTGIGSVMNPTSMQFGPDEKLYVTSVFGSVYRITFDFENQDETIEMFNPVPNRL
;
A
#
# COMPACT_ATOMS: atom_id res chain seq x y z
N MET A 1 62.43 -30.13 42.25
CA MET A 1 61.61 -28.89 42.27
C MET A 1 60.55 -29.09 43.33
N ALA A 2 60.57 -28.32 44.42
CA ALA A 2 59.47 -28.29 45.37
C ALA A 2 58.48 -27.22 44.90
N THR A 3 57.28 -27.64 44.51
CA THR A 3 56.18 -26.73 44.18
C THR A 3 55.55 -26.27 45.49
N PHE A 4 55.73 -24.99 45.83
CA PHE A 4 54.95 -24.36 46.90
C PHE A 4 53.57 -24.02 46.35
N VAL A 5 52.52 -24.61 46.93
CA VAL A 5 51.15 -24.13 46.77
C VAL A 5 50.91 -23.14 47.90
N ILE A 6 50.86 -21.85 47.57
CA ILE A 6 50.33 -20.84 48.49
C ILE A 6 48.80 -20.99 48.44
N GLN A 7 48.22 -21.72 49.40
CA GLN A 7 46.80 -21.56 49.69
C GLN A 7 46.64 -20.26 50.46
N ASN A 8 46.13 -19.23 49.78
CA ASN A 8 45.75 -17.99 50.42
C ASN A 8 44.44 -18.23 51.19
N ASN A 9 44.53 -18.62 52.47
CA ASN A 9 43.37 -18.79 53.37
C ASN A 9 42.80 -17.44 53.81
N LYS A 10 42.59 -16.52 52.88
CA LYS A 10 41.99 -15.21 53.15
C LYS A 10 40.47 -15.40 53.22
N GLY A 11 39.83 -15.00 54.34
CA GLY A 11 38.37 -14.89 54.40
C GLY A 11 37.84 -13.87 53.38
N SER A 12 36.53 -13.88 53.14
CA SER A 12 35.86 -12.89 52.29
C SER A 12 35.06 -11.91 53.15
N LEU A 13 35.01 -10.64 52.74
CA LEU A 13 33.87 -9.81 53.13
C LEU A 13 32.61 -10.39 52.46
N ILE A 14 31.48 -10.24 53.13
CA ILE A 14 30.16 -10.62 52.63
C ILE A 14 29.27 -9.39 52.76
N SER A 15 28.65 -8.99 51.66
CA SER A 15 27.52 -8.06 51.66
C SER A 15 26.21 -8.84 51.59
N ASN A 16 25.14 -8.28 52.17
CA ASN A 16 23.78 -8.80 52.02
C ASN A 16 23.22 -8.63 50.59
N THR A 17 23.82 -7.74 49.79
CA THR A 17 23.47 -7.53 48.38
C THR A 17 24.71 -7.33 47.53
N THR A 18 24.66 -7.80 46.29
CA THR A 18 25.69 -7.55 45.26
C THR A 18 25.24 -6.48 44.25
N GLU A 19 24.00 -6.04 44.33
CA GLU A 19 23.42 -5.09 43.37
C GLU A 19 22.35 -4.19 44.01
N LEU A 20 22.28 -2.95 43.54
CA LEU A 20 21.25 -1.98 43.88
C LEU A 20 20.67 -1.38 42.58
N HIS A 21 19.35 -1.39 42.45
CA HIS A 21 18.62 -0.85 41.30
C HIS A 21 17.65 0.24 41.75
N TYR A 22 17.72 1.41 41.12
CA TYR A 22 16.84 2.54 41.37
C TYR A 22 16.33 3.15 40.07
N GLU A 23 15.07 3.54 40.09
CA GLU A 23 14.42 4.33 39.04
C GLU A 23 13.85 5.58 39.70
N ILE A 24 14.23 6.76 39.20
CA ILE A 24 13.87 8.05 39.79
C ILE A 24 13.30 8.95 38.70
N THR A 25 12.07 9.42 38.91
CA THR A 25 11.49 10.50 38.12
C THR A 25 11.90 11.85 38.70
N VAL A 26 12.57 12.68 37.90
CA VAL A 26 13.03 14.02 38.30
C VAL A 26 12.20 15.06 37.55
N ALA A 27 11.36 15.80 38.28
CA ALA A 27 10.61 16.91 37.71
C ALA A 27 11.55 18.09 37.40
N VAL A 28 11.33 18.73 36.24
CA VAL A 28 12.23 19.76 35.64
C VAL A 28 12.53 20.94 36.58
N ASP A 29 11.60 21.29 37.48
CA ASP A 29 11.69 22.46 38.37
C ASP A 29 11.79 22.12 39.86
N THR A 30 12.04 20.85 40.21
CA THR A 30 12.16 20.43 41.61
C THR A 30 13.53 19.82 41.87
N ILE A 31 14.15 20.18 42.99
CA ILE A 31 15.35 19.50 43.45
C ILE A 31 14.93 18.12 44.01
N PRO A 32 15.30 17.00 43.38
CA PRO A 32 14.90 15.69 43.84
C PRO A 32 15.54 15.36 45.19
N SER A 33 14.78 14.72 46.09
CA SER A 33 15.31 14.31 47.39
C SER A 33 16.32 13.16 47.24
N PRO A 34 17.45 13.16 47.98
CA PRO A 34 18.40 12.05 47.96
C PRO A 34 17.77 10.74 48.46
N ILE A 35 18.14 9.61 47.85
CA ILE A 35 17.72 8.27 48.26
C ILE A 35 18.83 7.62 49.09
N THR A 36 18.46 6.89 50.15
CA THR A 36 19.42 6.16 50.99
C THR A 36 19.14 4.65 50.93
N ALA A 37 20.21 3.86 50.84
CA ALA A 37 20.19 2.39 50.86
C ALA A 37 21.20 1.87 51.88
N ASP A 38 20.88 0.79 52.60
CA ASP A 38 21.80 0.20 53.57
C ASP A 38 22.36 -1.13 53.07
N ILE A 39 23.69 -1.24 53.06
CA ILE A 39 24.44 -2.48 52.82
C ILE A 39 24.89 -3.01 54.17
N VAL A 40 24.54 -4.26 54.49
CA VAL A 40 25.02 -4.95 55.69
C VAL A 40 26.27 -5.75 55.34
N LEU A 41 27.38 -5.41 55.99
CA LEU A 41 28.68 -6.04 55.82
C LEU A 41 28.98 -7.01 56.97
N SER A 42 29.47 -8.19 56.63
CA SER A 42 29.93 -9.23 57.56
C SER A 42 31.18 -9.92 57.00
N THR A 43 31.81 -10.80 57.78
CA THR A 43 32.96 -11.61 57.35
C THR A 43 32.56 -13.07 57.18
N SER A 44 33.15 -13.76 56.20
CA SER A 44 32.91 -15.20 55.98
C SER A 44 33.58 -16.11 57.02
N ASP A 45 34.42 -15.52 57.87
CA ASP A 45 35.12 -16.15 58.98
C ASP A 45 34.86 -15.37 60.27
N ASN A 46 35.34 -15.91 61.39
CA ASN A 46 35.15 -15.30 62.71
C ASN A 46 36.27 -14.28 63.03
N LEU A 47 36.85 -13.61 62.03
CA LEU A 47 37.88 -12.59 62.20
C LEU A 47 37.35 -11.21 61.80
N SER A 48 37.95 -10.15 62.36
CA SER A 48 37.59 -8.77 62.00
C SER A 48 38.23 -8.33 60.69
N ALA A 49 37.54 -7.47 59.93
CA ALA A 49 38.03 -6.91 58.67
C ALA A 49 38.02 -5.37 58.68
N ASN A 50 39.16 -4.74 58.40
CA ASN A 50 39.19 -3.31 58.08
C ASN A 50 38.74 -3.12 56.63
N TYR A 51 37.78 -2.23 56.41
CA TYR A 51 37.27 -1.92 55.07
C TYR A 51 37.40 -0.43 54.74
N SER A 52 37.45 -0.15 53.45
CA SER A 52 37.30 1.18 52.86
C SER A 52 36.47 1.09 51.58
N THR A 53 35.67 2.10 51.30
CA THR A 53 34.85 2.15 50.09
C THR A 53 35.51 3.00 49.01
N LEU A 54 35.48 2.53 47.78
CA LEU A 54 35.90 3.24 46.59
C LEU A 54 34.77 3.18 45.55
N ILE A 55 34.37 4.33 45.02
CA ILE A 55 33.43 4.40 43.89
C ILE A 55 34.26 4.49 42.61
N ALA A 56 33.99 3.60 41.66
CA ALA A 56 34.65 3.66 40.35
C ALA A 56 34.36 5.02 39.68
N ASP A 57 35.39 5.67 39.15
CA ASP A 57 35.29 6.98 38.48
C ASP A 57 34.52 8.04 39.28
N ALA A 58 34.84 8.19 40.57
CA ALA A 58 34.10 9.05 41.51
C ALA A 58 33.89 10.51 41.07
N LEU A 59 34.72 11.05 40.15
CA LEU A 59 34.51 12.39 39.56
C LEU A 59 33.31 12.44 38.60
N VAL A 60 33.05 11.34 37.90
CA VAL A 60 31.91 11.16 36.99
C VAL A 60 30.67 10.69 37.77
N ASN A 61 30.87 9.93 38.85
CA ASN A 61 29.81 9.35 39.69
C ASN A 61 29.56 10.14 40.98
N SER A 62 29.58 11.48 40.91
CA SER A 62 29.34 12.37 42.05
C SER A 62 27.90 12.30 42.62
N TRP A 63 26.99 11.68 41.87
CA TRP A 63 25.62 11.35 42.28
C TRP A 63 25.54 10.22 43.31
N LEU A 64 26.65 9.54 43.63
CA LEU A 64 26.73 8.43 44.56
C LEU A 64 27.73 8.71 45.68
N SER A 65 27.37 8.42 46.93
CA SER A 65 28.31 8.46 48.05
C SER A 65 28.01 7.38 49.09
N THR A 66 28.96 7.10 49.97
CA THR A 66 28.82 6.08 51.03
C THR A 66 29.25 6.61 52.39
N THR A 67 28.57 6.18 53.44
CA THR A 67 28.86 6.57 54.83
C THR A 67 28.69 5.38 55.79
N PRO A 68 29.68 5.08 56.65
CA PRO A 68 31.03 5.64 56.66
C PRO A 68 31.90 5.07 55.53
N SER A 69 32.80 5.90 54.96
CA SER A 69 33.67 5.50 53.82
C SER A 69 34.83 4.56 54.20
N SER A 70 35.01 4.30 55.50
CA SER A 70 35.91 3.27 56.03
C SER A 70 35.48 2.86 57.43
N GLY A 71 35.89 1.67 57.86
CA GLY A 71 35.53 1.16 59.18
C GLY A 71 36.09 -0.22 59.46
N ILE A 72 35.58 -0.86 60.51
CA ILE A 72 35.94 -2.20 60.94
C ILE A 72 34.66 -3.03 61.03
N VAL A 73 34.60 -4.15 60.31
CA VAL A 73 33.59 -5.20 60.54
C VAL A 73 34.12 -6.09 61.69
N PRO A 74 33.48 -6.08 62.88
CA PRO A 74 33.94 -6.89 64.00
C PRO A 74 33.75 -8.40 63.75
N ALA A 75 34.56 -9.22 64.40
CA ALA A 75 34.40 -10.67 64.36
C ALA A 75 33.01 -11.09 64.88
N LEU A 76 32.32 -11.98 64.16
CA LEU A 76 30.98 -12.49 64.50
C LEU A 76 29.87 -11.41 64.55
N ASP A 77 30.09 -10.24 63.94
CA ASP A 77 29.14 -9.13 63.92
C ASP A 77 29.00 -8.52 62.52
N SER A 78 28.11 -7.54 62.38
CA SER A 78 27.90 -6.81 61.12
C SER A 78 27.93 -5.30 61.28
N VAL A 79 28.19 -4.61 60.17
CA VAL A 79 28.19 -3.13 60.08
C VAL A 79 27.27 -2.69 58.95
N ILE A 80 26.56 -1.58 59.17
CA ILE A 80 25.74 -0.93 58.15
C ILE A 80 26.58 0.12 57.42
N LEU A 81 26.63 0.00 56.10
CA LEU A 81 27.15 0.99 55.17
C LEU A 81 25.97 1.64 54.45
N SER A 82 25.70 2.92 54.71
CA SER A 82 24.64 3.67 54.03
C SER A 82 25.17 4.26 52.72
N VAL A 83 24.50 3.96 51.62
CA VAL A 83 24.71 4.47 50.27
C VAL A 83 23.72 5.60 50.03
N LEU A 84 24.18 6.78 49.65
CA LEU A 84 23.37 7.95 49.33
C LEU A 84 23.43 8.22 47.83
N ILE A 85 22.27 8.31 47.20
CA ILE A 85 22.07 8.59 45.77
C ILE A 85 21.43 9.97 45.65
N SER A 86 22.11 10.90 44.98
CA SER A 86 21.68 12.27 44.73
C SER A 86 21.51 12.50 43.23
N PRO A 87 20.28 12.43 42.69
CA PRO A 87 20.02 12.58 41.26
C PRO A 87 19.99 14.05 40.79
N GLU A 88 20.31 15.00 41.67
CA GLU A 88 20.35 16.43 41.34
C GLU A 88 21.29 16.72 40.16
N GLY A 89 20.78 17.39 39.14
CA GLY A 89 21.55 17.79 37.95
C GLY A 89 21.84 16.68 36.94
N LEU A 90 21.39 15.44 37.20
CA LEU A 90 21.48 14.36 36.24
C LEU A 90 20.45 14.55 35.11
N GLN A 91 20.88 14.25 33.88
CA GLN A 91 20.00 14.21 32.71
C GLN A 91 19.24 12.87 32.66
N ASP A 92 18.19 12.82 31.83
CA ASP A 92 17.49 11.58 31.50
C ASP A 92 18.49 10.50 31.02
N GLY A 93 18.38 9.29 31.54
CA GLY A 93 19.23 8.18 31.15
C GLY A 93 19.61 7.21 32.26
N ALA A 94 20.36 6.18 31.88
CA ALA A 94 20.85 5.14 32.78
C ALA A 94 22.30 5.42 33.21
N TYR A 95 22.52 5.38 34.51
CA TYR A 95 23.82 5.55 35.16
C TYR A 95 24.17 4.23 35.85
N SER A 96 25.35 3.69 35.55
CA SER A 96 25.82 2.47 36.17
C SER A 96 27.25 2.65 36.69
N THR A 97 27.50 2.17 37.90
CA THR A 97 28.84 2.17 38.51
C THR A 97 28.96 1.05 39.53
N SER A 98 30.14 0.89 40.13
CA SER A 98 30.36 -0.07 41.20
C SER A 98 31.00 0.59 42.42
N ILE A 99 30.57 0.13 43.59
CA ILE A 99 31.20 0.41 44.86
C ILE A 99 32.12 -0.77 45.15
N GLU A 100 33.43 -0.54 45.16
CA GLU A 100 34.40 -1.48 45.71
C GLU A 100 34.48 -1.27 47.23
N ILE A 101 34.23 -2.34 47.98
CA ILE A 101 34.42 -2.41 49.43
C ILE A 101 35.72 -3.18 49.65
N ALA A 102 36.82 -2.43 49.65
CA ALA A 102 38.16 -2.96 49.74
C ALA A 102 38.48 -3.43 51.17
N ALA A 103 39.01 -4.64 51.31
CA ALA A 103 39.50 -5.17 52.57
C ALA A 103 40.99 -5.51 52.51
N SER A 104 41.73 -5.04 53.50
CA SER A 104 43.17 -5.36 53.63
C SER A 104 43.38 -6.85 53.96
N THR A 105 42.58 -7.39 54.88
CA THR A 105 42.71 -8.76 55.40
C THR A 105 41.72 -9.76 54.82
N HIS A 106 40.76 -9.32 54.00
CA HIS A 106 39.76 -10.17 53.32
C HIS A 106 39.72 -9.93 51.80
N PHE A 107 39.06 -10.79 51.04
CA PHE A 107 38.72 -10.45 49.65
C PHE A 107 37.72 -9.28 49.63
N SER A 108 37.95 -8.32 48.72
CA SER A 108 37.06 -7.18 48.50
C SER A 108 35.72 -7.65 47.93
N VAL A 109 34.66 -6.89 48.22
CA VAL A 109 33.32 -7.08 47.64
C VAL A 109 33.02 -5.93 46.69
N PHE A 110 32.35 -6.23 45.58
CA PHE A 110 31.85 -5.24 44.65
C PHE A 110 30.32 -5.21 44.73
N VAL A 111 29.76 -4.01 44.79
CA VAL A 111 28.31 -3.79 44.72
C VAL A 111 28.03 -2.93 43.51
N SER A 112 27.31 -3.49 42.53
CA SER A 112 26.87 -2.74 41.36
C SER A 112 25.71 -1.81 41.73
N VAL A 113 25.72 -0.58 41.21
CA VAL A 113 24.65 0.40 41.41
C VAL A 113 24.16 0.85 40.04
N ASN A 114 22.89 0.60 39.76
CA ASN A 114 22.20 1.08 38.56
C ASN A 114 21.14 2.11 38.98
N LEU A 115 21.19 3.28 38.35
CA LEU A 115 20.25 4.37 38.53
C LEU A 115 19.68 4.75 37.16
N VAL A 116 18.36 4.73 37.03
CA VAL A 116 17.64 5.28 35.88
C VAL A 116 17.03 6.60 36.29
N VAL A 117 17.39 7.69 35.60
CA VAL A 117 16.80 9.02 35.77
C VAL A 117 15.81 9.24 34.64
N ILE A 118 14.57 9.56 34.98
CA ILE A 118 13.51 9.87 34.01
C ILE A 118 13.10 11.32 34.20
N VAL A 119 13.31 12.16 33.17
CA VAL A 119 12.78 13.53 33.17
C VAL A 119 11.44 13.54 32.42
N PRO A 120 10.31 13.84 33.09
CA PRO A 120 9.00 13.89 32.42
C PRO A 120 9.00 14.92 31.29
N GLN A 121 8.61 14.51 30.10
CA GLN A 121 8.50 15.39 28.94
C GLN A 121 7.35 14.99 28.03
N ILE A 122 6.77 15.97 27.32
CA ILE A 122 5.89 15.72 26.17
C ILE A 122 6.75 15.09 25.06
N THR A 123 6.23 14.04 24.44
CA THR A 123 6.85 13.35 23.30
C THR A 123 5.89 13.31 22.12
N SER A 124 6.44 13.37 20.90
CA SER A 124 5.70 13.20 19.66
C SER A 124 5.99 11.84 19.05
N ALA A 125 5.02 11.26 18.33
CA ALA A 125 5.23 10.00 17.60
C ALA A 125 6.13 10.16 16.37
N LEU A 126 6.41 11.39 15.94
CA LEU A 126 7.26 11.72 14.80
C LEU A 126 8.32 12.76 15.23
N ASP A 127 9.51 12.69 14.64
CA ASP A 127 10.62 13.64 14.90
C ASP A 127 10.48 14.94 14.06
N GLY A 128 9.60 14.94 13.06
CA GLY A 128 9.28 16.10 12.22
C GLY A 128 8.16 15.82 11.22
N LEU A 129 7.60 16.89 10.65
CA LEU A 129 6.56 16.81 9.61
C LEU A 129 7.04 17.45 8.31
N ILE A 130 6.60 16.89 7.19
CA ILE A 130 6.98 17.34 5.85
C ILE A 130 5.74 17.38 4.99
N PHE A 131 5.48 18.54 4.41
CA PHE A 131 4.40 18.76 3.46
C PHE A 131 5.01 19.02 2.08
N ASP A 132 4.64 18.18 1.12
CA ASP A 132 4.98 18.37 -0.29
C ASP A 132 3.75 18.91 -1.02
N ALA A 133 3.91 20.00 -1.76
CA ALA A 133 2.82 20.62 -2.48
C ALA A 133 3.25 21.09 -3.87
N ASP A 134 2.43 20.76 -4.87
CA ASP A 134 2.49 21.42 -6.17
C ASP A 134 2.03 22.89 -6.04
N PRO A 135 2.50 23.81 -6.90
CA PRO A 135 2.05 25.19 -6.87
C PRO A 135 0.53 25.28 -6.98
N LEU A 136 -0.11 25.95 -6.00
CA LEU A 136 -1.56 26.16 -5.89
C LEU A 136 -2.38 24.96 -5.40
N GLU A 137 -1.74 23.85 -5.01
CA GLU A 137 -2.40 22.74 -4.33
C GLU A 137 -2.21 22.84 -2.81
N ILE A 138 -3.23 22.46 -2.04
CA ILE A 138 -3.16 22.38 -0.58
C ILE A 138 -2.94 20.91 -0.23
N PRO A 139 -1.79 20.55 0.37
CA PRO A 139 -1.54 19.17 0.73
C PRO A 139 -2.42 18.74 1.91
N PRO A 140 -2.72 17.43 2.05
CA PRO A 140 -3.52 16.92 3.16
C PRO A 140 -2.94 17.28 4.53
N ALA A 141 -3.81 17.55 5.50
CA ALA A 141 -3.40 17.76 6.88
C ALA A 141 -2.80 16.48 7.50
N GLN A 142 -1.74 16.61 8.28
CA GLN A 142 -1.09 15.48 8.96
C GLN A 142 -1.53 15.41 10.42
N THR A 143 -1.76 14.20 10.92
CA THR A 143 -2.11 13.95 12.33
C THR A 143 -0.89 13.48 13.09
N LEU A 144 -0.63 14.08 14.25
CA LEU A 144 0.46 13.77 15.15
C LEU A 144 -0.09 13.28 16.49
N GLN A 145 0.45 12.18 17.01
CA GLN A 145 0.15 11.73 18.37
C GLN A 145 1.15 12.33 19.36
N LEU A 146 0.63 12.98 20.39
CA LEU A 146 1.39 13.47 21.53
C LEU A 146 1.20 12.55 22.72
N SER A 147 2.27 12.26 23.45
CA SER A 147 2.30 11.42 24.64
C SER A 147 3.27 12.01 25.68
N THR A 148 3.49 11.32 26.79
CA THR A 148 4.57 11.62 27.74
C THR A 148 5.47 10.42 27.94
N ASN A 149 6.78 10.64 28.07
CA ASN A 149 7.76 9.56 28.23
C ASN A 149 7.64 8.79 29.57
N ASN A 150 6.90 9.33 30.53
CA ASN A 150 6.66 8.72 31.85
C ASN A 150 5.18 8.43 32.11
N ALA A 151 4.34 8.51 31.06
CA ALA A 151 2.90 8.30 31.12
C ALA A 151 2.14 9.21 32.11
N ALA A 152 2.70 10.36 32.47
CA ALA A 152 2.02 11.38 33.26
C ALA A 152 0.90 12.07 32.45
N LEU A 153 -0.11 12.55 33.17
CA LEU A 153 -1.08 13.50 32.61
C LEU A 153 -0.41 14.86 32.46
N VAL A 154 -0.62 15.54 31.32
CA VAL A 154 -0.08 16.88 31.06
C VAL A 154 -1.07 17.74 30.27
N GLU A 155 -1.34 18.93 30.79
CA GLU A 155 -1.95 20.03 30.04
C GLU A 155 -0.88 20.74 29.20
N TYR A 156 -1.19 21.09 27.95
CA TYR A 156 -0.24 21.76 27.05
C TYR A 156 -0.85 22.93 26.27
N SER A 157 0.03 23.77 25.75
CA SER A 157 -0.27 24.80 24.76
C SER A 157 0.75 24.79 23.63
N THR A 158 0.41 25.34 22.47
CA THR A 158 1.29 25.33 21.29
C THR A 158 1.64 26.74 20.82
N SER A 159 2.82 26.88 20.22
CA SER A 159 3.20 28.06 19.44
C SER A 159 3.95 27.66 18.18
N ILE A 160 3.58 28.25 17.04
CA ILE A 160 4.17 27.95 15.72
C ILE A 160 5.08 29.10 15.30
N SER A 161 6.25 28.79 14.75
CA SER A 161 7.24 29.79 14.33
C SER A 161 6.96 30.45 12.97
N VAL A 162 5.99 29.91 12.22
CA VAL A 162 5.70 30.25 10.83
C VAL A 162 4.22 30.54 10.60
N PRO A 163 3.87 31.44 9.68
CA PRO A 163 2.48 31.80 9.40
C PRO A 163 1.77 30.84 8.43
N TRP A 164 2.52 30.00 7.71
CA TRP A 164 1.97 29.08 6.70
C TRP A 164 1.49 27.75 7.28
N ALA A 165 1.64 27.51 8.58
CA ALA A 165 1.16 26.29 9.24
C ALA A 165 0.16 26.63 10.34
N THR A 166 -0.83 25.77 10.52
CA THR A 166 -1.80 25.85 11.62
C THR A 166 -1.92 24.50 12.32
N ILE A 167 -2.30 24.53 13.60
CA ILE A 167 -2.46 23.32 14.43
C ILE A 167 -3.82 23.33 15.12
N ASN A 168 -4.47 22.18 15.19
CA ASN A 168 -5.77 21.99 15.83
C ASN A 168 -5.83 20.62 16.57
N PRO A 169 -6.08 20.60 17.89
CA PRO A 169 -6.21 21.74 18.78
C PRO A 169 -4.87 22.42 19.10
N SER A 170 -4.90 23.73 19.37
CA SER A 170 -3.70 24.51 19.75
C SER A 170 -3.35 24.46 21.24
N SER A 171 -4.18 23.80 22.04
CA SER A 171 -3.96 23.48 23.46
C SER A 171 -4.85 22.29 23.84
N GLY A 172 -4.41 21.47 24.78
CA GLY A 172 -5.11 20.23 25.14
C GLY A 172 -4.56 19.58 26.40
N SER A 173 -4.98 18.33 26.64
CA SER A 173 -4.62 17.51 27.79
C SER A 173 -4.30 16.09 27.34
N ILE A 174 -3.04 15.70 27.45
CA ILE A 174 -2.62 14.31 27.25
C ILE A 174 -2.98 13.51 28.51
N PRO A 175 -3.86 12.51 28.43
CA PRO A 175 -4.28 11.74 29.60
C PRO A 175 -3.17 10.80 30.10
N LYS A 176 -3.23 10.46 31.38
CA LYS A 176 -2.32 9.46 31.99
C LYS A 176 -2.37 8.14 31.21
N ASN A 177 -1.22 7.58 30.87
CA ASN A 177 -1.09 6.36 30.05
C ASN A 177 -1.80 6.43 28.69
N GLY A 178 -1.96 7.62 28.10
CA GLY A 178 -2.61 7.79 26.82
C GLY A 178 -1.89 8.79 25.91
N PHE A 179 -2.58 9.15 24.83
CA PHE A 179 -2.10 10.09 23.82
C PHE A 179 -3.20 11.07 23.43
N GLU A 180 -2.82 12.19 22.83
CA GLU A 180 -3.71 13.14 22.17
C GLU A 180 -3.33 13.29 20.69
N ASN A 181 -4.33 13.32 19.81
CA ASN A 181 -4.12 13.56 18.39
C ASN A 181 -4.25 15.06 18.10
N VAL A 182 -3.23 15.64 17.46
CA VAL A 182 -3.27 17.00 16.92
C VAL A 182 -3.14 16.97 15.40
N SER A 183 -3.91 17.80 14.71
CA SER A 183 -3.87 17.94 13.26
C SER A 183 -3.10 19.19 12.87
N ILE A 184 -2.15 19.06 11.95
CA ILE A 184 -1.34 20.14 11.39
C ILE A 184 -1.71 20.29 9.92
N SER A 185 -2.06 21.50 9.49
CA SER A 185 -2.31 21.84 8.10
C SER A 185 -1.44 23.01 7.66
N VAL A 186 -1.24 23.14 6.34
CA VAL A 186 -0.44 24.22 5.75
C VAL A 186 -1.24 24.99 4.71
N ASP A 187 -0.89 26.27 4.55
CA ASP A 187 -1.40 27.16 3.50
C ASP A 187 -0.28 27.44 2.50
N THR A 188 -0.50 27.05 1.25
CA THR A 188 0.45 27.20 0.14
C THR A 188 0.19 28.47 -0.68
N THR A 189 -0.85 29.24 -0.34
CA THR A 189 -1.30 30.41 -1.10
C THR A 189 -0.22 31.48 -1.16
N GLY A 190 0.22 31.83 -2.37
CA GLY A 190 1.16 32.93 -2.61
C GLY A 190 2.63 32.58 -2.35
N PHE A 191 2.95 31.32 -2.05
CA PHE A 191 4.33 30.86 -1.97
C PHE A 191 4.84 30.38 -3.34
N SER A 192 6.12 30.64 -3.62
CA SER A 192 6.80 30.16 -4.82
C SER A 192 7.37 28.75 -4.59
N SER A 193 7.80 28.08 -5.66
CA SER A 193 8.59 26.85 -5.50
C SER A 193 9.83 27.11 -4.65
N GLY A 194 10.11 26.22 -3.69
CA GLY A 194 11.16 26.37 -2.70
C GLY A 194 10.92 25.51 -1.46
N ILE A 195 11.82 25.63 -0.49
CA ILE A 195 11.75 24.94 0.80
C ILE A 195 11.53 25.99 1.88
N TYR A 196 10.56 25.73 2.75
CA TYR A 196 10.17 26.59 3.86
C TYR A 196 10.23 25.76 5.13
N GLU A 197 10.99 26.24 6.12
CA GLU A 197 11.20 25.52 7.37
C GLU A 197 10.66 26.33 8.56
N GLY A 198 10.17 25.62 9.56
CA GLY A 198 9.65 26.16 10.80
C GLY A 198 9.62 25.10 11.89
N PHE A 199 9.07 25.47 13.04
CA PHE A 199 8.89 24.55 14.15
C PHE A 199 7.59 24.85 14.91
N ILE A 200 7.07 23.81 15.55
CA ILE A 200 5.97 23.85 16.50
C ILE A 200 6.54 23.57 17.88
N GLN A 201 6.35 24.50 18.81
CA GLN A 201 6.68 24.30 20.21
C GLN A 201 5.43 23.82 20.95
N PHE A 202 5.51 22.65 21.57
CA PHE A 202 4.56 22.15 22.56
C PHE A 202 5.09 22.54 23.95
N ASN A 203 4.36 23.43 24.62
CA ASN A 203 4.70 23.92 25.95
C ASN A 203 3.87 23.15 26.98
N SER A 204 4.53 22.55 27.98
CA SER A 204 3.83 22.03 29.15
C SER A 204 3.26 23.17 29.98
N LEU A 205 2.01 23.01 30.42
CA LEU A 205 1.34 23.83 31.43
C LEU A 205 1.27 23.13 32.79
N THR A 206 1.89 21.95 32.89
CA THR A 206 1.91 21.12 34.11
C THR A 206 3.30 21.18 34.74
N ASP A 207 3.34 21.56 36.02
CA ASP A 207 4.60 21.69 36.77
C ASP A 207 5.43 20.40 36.72
N GLY A 208 6.73 20.54 36.44
CA GLY A 208 7.67 19.42 36.45
C GLY A 208 7.71 18.55 35.18
N ILE A 209 6.93 18.90 34.14
CA ILE A 209 6.97 18.24 32.83
C ILE A 209 7.56 19.20 31.79
N ALA A 210 8.57 18.76 31.04
CA ALA A 210 9.16 19.54 29.94
C ALA A 210 8.25 19.54 28.70
N GLY A 211 8.28 20.66 27.96
CA GLY A 211 7.74 20.73 26.60
C GLY A 211 8.65 20.06 25.57
N THR A 212 8.20 20.03 24.32
CA THR A 212 8.98 19.51 23.18
C THR A 212 8.83 20.37 21.93
N THR A 213 9.77 20.27 21.00
CA THR A 213 9.80 21.03 19.75
C THR A 213 9.76 20.06 18.57
N LEU A 214 8.86 20.31 17.62
CA LEU A 214 8.72 19.53 16.40
C LEU A 214 9.10 20.38 15.18
N ASN A 215 10.02 19.90 14.35
CA ASN A 215 10.36 20.58 13.11
C ASN A 215 9.30 20.34 12.04
N ILE A 216 8.98 21.37 11.26
CA ILE A 216 8.05 21.29 10.13
C ILE A 216 8.70 21.88 8.87
N ARG A 217 8.56 21.18 7.75
CA ARG A 217 9.09 21.59 6.44
C ARG A 217 7.96 21.56 5.41
N LEU A 218 7.80 22.66 4.68
CA LEU A 218 6.95 22.75 3.50
C LEU A 218 7.85 22.85 2.27
N ARG A 219 7.73 21.90 1.34
CA ARG A 219 8.41 21.93 0.05
C ARG A 219 7.37 22.23 -1.02
N ILE A 220 7.62 23.25 -1.83
CA ILE A 220 6.76 23.65 -2.96
C ILE A 220 7.53 23.44 -4.25
N GLY A 221 6.93 22.71 -5.18
CA GLY A 221 7.60 22.23 -6.39
C GLY A 221 6.89 21.00 -6.92
N SER A 222 7.42 20.39 -7.98
CA SER A 222 6.85 19.15 -8.50
C SER A 222 7.39 17.96 -7.69
N PHE A 223 6.51 17.31 -6.91
CA PHE A 223 6.87 16.17 -6.06
C PHE A 223 6.21 14.84 -6.51
N GLY A 224 5.88 14.75 -7.79
CA GLY A 224 5.34 13.52 -8.37
C GLY A 224 4.65 13.78 -9.72
N PRO A 225 4.51 12.75 -10.57
CA PRO A 225 5.15 11.43 -10.44
C PRO A 225 6.67 11.53 -10.62
N PHE A 226 7.44 10.86 -9.77
CA PHE A 226 8.89 10.70 -9.98
C PHE A 226 9.14 9.50 -10.88
N ARG A 227 9.94 9.69 -11.92
CA ARG A 227 10.37 8.63 -12.84
C ARG A 227 11.89 8.65 -12.86
N PHE A 228 12.54 7.57 -12.46
CA PHE A 228 13.99 7.43 -12.44
C PHE A 228 14.42 6.41 -13.49
N ASN A 229 15.39 6.79 -14.31
CA ASN A 229 16.07 5.91 -15.26
C ASN A 229 17.50 5.72 -14.76
N PHE A 230 17.97 4.48 -14.63
CA PHE A 230 19.32 4.20 -14.14
C PHE A 230 20.26 3.98 -15.31
N LEU A 231 21.26 4.83 -15.47
CA LEU A 231 22.17 4.80 -16.62
C LEU A 231 23.51 5.48 -16.31
N PRO A 232 24.60 5.18 -17.05
CA PRO A 232 25.86 5.89 -16.90
C PRO A 232 25.75 7.35 -17.34
N PHE A 233 26.45 8.24 -16.65
CA PHE A 233 26.54 9.66 -17.02
C PHE A 233 26.96 9.85 -18.49
N GLY A 234 26.23 10.71 -19.20
CA GLY A 234 26.46 11.02 -20.61
C GLY A 234 25.87 10.02 -21.61
N SER A 235 25.17 8.99 -21.13
CA SER A 235 24.33 8.13 -21.98
C SER A 235 23.07 8.87 -22.43
N PRO A 236 22.42 8.45 -23.54
CA PRO A 236 21.10 8.97 -23.91
C PRO A 236 20.08 8.67 -22.81
N GLY A 237 19.47 9.72 -22.25
CA GLY A 237 18.35 9.62 -21.31
C GLY A 237 17.00 9.88 -21.99
N ASP A 238 15.92 9.72 -21.23
CA ASP A 238 14.56 10.00 -21.68
C ASP A 238 14.05 11.28 -20.97
N PRO A 239 13.48 12.26 -21.71
CA PRO A 239 13.03 13.52 -21.10
C PRO A 239 11.89 13.37 -20.07
N GLU A 240 11.16 12.25 -20.05
CA GLU A 240 10.15 11.96 -19.04
C GLU A 240 10.74 11.38 -17.75
N TYR A 241 12.04 11.04 -17.75
CA TYR A 241 12.73 10.43 -16.62
C TYR A 241 13.83 11.35 -16.08
N LEU A 242 14.01 11.29 -14.76
CA LEU A 242 15.20 11.76 -14.09
C LEU A 242 16.29 10.70 -14.26
N ASP A 243 17.40 11.11 -14.87
CA ASP A 243 18.58 10.26 -14.94
C ASP A 243 19.18 10.05 -13.53
N GLU A 244 19.37 8.80 -13.15
CA GLU A 244 20.10 8.36 -11.97
C GLU A 244 21.40 7.69 -12.41
N TYR A 245 22.52 8.32 -12.09
CA TYR A 245 23.85 7.89 -12.48
C TYR A 245 24.51 6.90 -11.53
N GLY A 246 23.83 6.48 -10.46
CA GLY A 246 24.38 5.67 -9.38
C GLY A 246 24.97 6.52 -8.25
N ASP A 247 24.53 7.78 -8.12
CA ASP A 247 25.13 8.70 -7.16
C ASP A 247 24.85 8.30 -5.70
N ALA A 248 25.79 8.62 -4.81
CA ALA A 248 25.57 8.50 -3.38
C ALA A 248 24.37 9.33 -2.91
N TYR A 249 23.64 8.80 -1.92
CA TYR A 249 22.49 9.47 -1.32
C TYR A 249 22.84 10.89 -0.87
N GLY A 250 21.99 11.84 -1.27
CA GLY A 250 22.09 13.21 -0.83
C GLY A 250 21.20 14.15 -1.62
N VAL A 251 21.34 15.44 -1.33
CA VAL A 251 20.49 16.51 -1.87
C VAL A 251 20.76 16.73 -3.36
N LYS A 252 19.70 16.74 -4.16
CA LYS A 252 19.67 16.97 -5.62
C LYS A 252 18.72 18.13 -5.96
N GLN A 253 18.69 18.51 -7.23
CA GLN A 253 17.76 19.52 -7.78
C GLN A 253 17.62 20.80 -6.92
N ASN A 254 18.73 21.49 -6.67
CA ASN A 254 18.78 22.73 -5.89
C ASN A 254 18.20 22.64 -4.45
N GLY A 255 18.13 21.45 -3.86
CA GLY A 255 17.61 21.27 -2.51
C GLY A 255 16.30 20.51 -2.43
N LEU A 256 15.53 20.43 -3.52
CA LEU A 256 14.14 19.98 -3.47
C LEU A 256 14.02 18.47 -3.25
N LEU A 257 14.90 17.69 -3.86
CA LEU A 257 14.90 16.23 -3.76
C LEU A 257 16.12 15.74 -2.99
N GLU A 258 15.97 14.65 -2.28
CA GLU A 258 17.07 13.97 -1.60
C GLU A 258 16.95 12.47 -1.87
N TYR A 259 17.89 11.93 -2.63
CA TYR A 259 17.90 10.53 -3.03
C TYR A 259 19.29 10.02 -3.40
N GLY A 260 19.41 8.69 -3.53
CA GLY A 260 20.59 8.00 -4.02
C GLY A 260 20.92 6.77 -3.18
N TRP A 261 22.14 6.26 -3.33
CA TRP A 261 22.56 4.98 -2.74
C TRP A 261 23.18 5.12 -1.35
N LYS A 262 22.87 4.15 -0.48
CA LYS A 262 23.45 3.94 0.85
C LYS A 262 23.91 2.50 1.04
N LYS A 263 24.98 2.30 1.81
CA LYS A 263 25.42 0.96 2.23
C LYS A 263 24.42 0.31 3.16
N ILE A 264 24.17 -0.98 2.96
CA ILE A 264 23.36 -1.78 3.90
C ILE A 264 24.05 -1.89 5.27
N GLN A 265 25.39 -2.01 5.30
CA GLN A 265 26.12 -2.35 6.52
C GLN A 265 26.11 -1.26 7.59
N ASP A 266 26.25 0.01 7.19
CA ASP A 266 26.42 1.15 8.10
C ASP A 266 25.50 2.34 7.78
N GLY A 267 24.68 2.25 6.71
CA GLY A 267 23.76 3.31 6.30
C GLY A 267 24.44 4.55 5.69
N LEU A 268 25.76 4.51 5.48
CA LEU A 268 26.49 5.65 4.91
C LEU A 268 26.25 5.76 3.39
N PRO A 269 26.21 6.98 2.83
CA PRO A 269 26.10 7.17 1.38
C PRO A 269 27.21 6.44 0.61
N ILE A 270 26.86 5.84 -0.53
CA ILE A 270 27.80 5.08 -1.38
C ILE A 270 27.63 5.42 -2.85
N ASP A 271 28.74 5.58 -3.56
CA ASP A 271 28.73 5.87 -4.99
C ASP A 271 28.74 4.57 -5.81
N PHE A 272 27.64 4.26 -6.47
CA PHE A 272 27.43 3.12 -7.36
C PHE A 272 27.61 3.47 -8.85
N THR A 273 28.15 4.64 -9.19
CA THR A 273 28.30 5.07 -10.60
C THR A 273 29.00 4.04 -11.47
N THR A 274 30.01 3.34 -10.94
CA THR A 274 30.73 2.28 -11.66
C THR A 274 29.94 0.98 -11.89
N ASN A 275 28.76 0.85 -11.29
CA ASN A 275 27.83 -0.28 -11.45
C ASN A 275 26.73 -0.02 -12.50
N THR A 276 26.63 1.19 -13.08
CA THR A 276 25.69 1.50 -14.16
C THR A 276 26.15 0.98 -15.52
N ARG A 277 25.24 0.59 -16.41
CA ARG A 277 25.55 0.13 -17.77
C ARG A 277 24.56 0.72 -18.76
N TYR A 278 25.05 0.93 -19.99
CA TYR A 278 24.21 1.30 -21.12
C TYR A 278 24.47 0.33 -22.28
N ARG A 279 23.41 -0.28 -22.82
CA ARG A 279 23.52 -1.19 -23.96
C ARG A 279 23.46 -0.41 -25.27
N SER A 280 24.61 -0.23 -25.92
CA SER A 280 24.74 0.53 -27.16
C SER A 280 24.86 -0.34 -28.43
N ALA A 281 24.80 -1.66 -28.30
CA ALA A 281 24.95 -2.60 -29.41
C ALA A 281 23.83 -2.43 -30.46
N GLN A 282 24.10 -2.73 -31.74
CA GLN A 282 23.08 -2.65 -32.80
C GLN A 282 21.84 -3.52 -32.50
N SER A 283 22.01 -4.65 -31.81
CA SER A 283 20.91 -5.51 -31.37
C SER A 283 19.94 -4.84 -30.39
N SER A 284 20.35 -3.75 -29.73
CA SER A 284 19.55 -2.97 -28.78
C SER A 284 18.86 -1.75 -29.40
N ALA A 285 19.04 -1.49 -30.70
CA ALA A 285 18.57 -0.26 -31.36
C ALA A 285 17.03 -0.13 -31.47
N GLY A 286 16.28 -1.21 -31.23
CA GLY A 286 14.81 -1.20 -31.20
C GLY A 286 14.17 -1.01 -29.82
N PHE A 287 14.98 -0.90 -28.75
CA PHE A 287 14.51 -0.68 -27.38
C PHE A 287 14.65 0.79 -26.98
N SER A 288 13.77 1.27 -26.09
CA SER A 288 13.82 2.62 -25.54
C SER A 288 15.10 2.86 -24.72
N ASP A 289 15.53 4.11 -24.61
CA ASP A 289 16.74 4.47 -23.86
C ASP A 289 16.61 4.11 -22.36
N VAL A 290 15.39 4.12 -21.82
CA VAL A 290 15.07 3.65 -20.46
C VAL A 290 15.42 2.17 -20.25
N LEU A 291 15.09 1.29 -21.19
CA LEU A 291 15.39 -0.13 -21.09
C LEU A 291 16.86 -0.47 -21.39
N ARG A 292 17.58 0.46 -22.03
CA ARG A 292 19.00 0.28 -22.36
C ARG A 292 19.91 0.68 -21.21
N GLY A 293 19.43 1.54 -20.31
CA GLY A 293 20.04 1.85 -19.03
C GLY A 293 19.76 0.77 -17.98
N LEU A 294 20.77 0.48 -17.16
CA LEU A 294 20.58 -0.24 -15.91
C LEU A 294 21.65 0.11 -14.86
N ILE A 295 21.36 -0.24 -13.62
CA ILE A 295 22.32 -0.32 -12.52
C ILE A 295 22.31 -1.71 -11.89
N GLN A 296 23.49 -2.20 -11.52
CA GLN A 296 23.65 -3.51 -10.88
C GLN A 296 23.71 -3.33 -9.36
N MET A 297 22.69 -3.83 -8.67
CA MET A 297 22.48 -3.59 -7.23
C MET A 297 23.36 -4.48 -6.34
N GLN A 298 23.73 -5.67 -6.84
CA GLN A 298 24.48 -6.70 -6.09
C GLN A 298 25.71 -7.15 -6.87
N ARG A 299 26.56 -6.19 -7.25
CA ARG A 299 27.69 -6.43 -8.17
C ARG A 299 28.68 -7.50 -7.67
N GLY A 300 28.79 -7.68 -6.35
CA GLY A 300 29.64 -8.70 -5.72
C GLY A 300 29.27 -10.15 -6.07
N ASP A 301 28.03 -10.39 -6.50
CA ASP A 301 27.50 -11.72 -6.83
C ASP A 301 28.10 -12.31 -8.10
N CYS A 302 28.20 -11.50 -9.16
CA CYS A 302 28.59 -11.93 -10.49
C CYS A 302 30.05 -11.68 -10.81
N CYS A 303 30.68 -10.73 -10.10
CA CYS A 303 31.73 -9.93 -10.71
C CYS A 303 32.82 -9.54 -9.71
N SER A 304 34.03 -9.33 -10.23
CA SER A 304 35.21 -8.95 -9.42
C SER A 304 35.62 -7.47 -9.57
N SER A 305 34.79 -6.65 -10.23
CA SER A 305 35.05 -5.24 -10.49
C SER A 305 33.76 -4.40 -10.44
N GLY A 306 33.92 -3.12 -10.08
CA GLY A 306 32.83 -2.23 -9.66
C GLY A 306 32.79 -2.12 -8.15
N VAL A 307 31.70 -1.57 -7.62
CA VAL A 307 31.47 -1.50 -6.17
C VAL A 307 30.81 -2.80 -5.73
N LEU A 308 31.54 -3.59 -4.93
CA LEU A 308 31.11 -4.93 -4.49
C LEU A 308 30.29 -4.90 -3.20
N ASP A 309 30.34 -3.81 -2.44
CA ASP A 309 29.47 -3.60 -1.28
C ASP A 309 28.01 -3.53 -1.77
N GLU A 310 27.09 -4.14 -1.02
CA GLU A 310 25.65 -4.02 -1.30
C GLU A 310 25.08 -2.72 -0.75
N GLY A 311 24.06 -2.20 -1.43
CA GLY A 311 23.42 -0.95 -1.09
C GLY A 311 21.92 -0.96 -1.33
N VAL A 312 21.25 -0.01 -0.70
CA VAL A 312 19.86 0.34 -0.94
C VAL A 312 19.79 1.71 -1.59
N TRP A 313 18.77 1.92 -2.40
CA TRP A 313 18.45 3.23 -2.94
C TRP A 313 17.33 3.85 -2.12
N GLU A 314 17.50 5.08 -1.64
CA GLU A 314 16.50 5.79 -0.85
C GLU A 314 16.06 7.07 -1.56
N LEU A 315 14.78 7.41 -1.42
CA LEU A 315 14.20 8.70 -1.77
C LEU A 315 13.45 9.26 -0.58
N PHE A 316 13.72 10.53 -0.27
CA PHE A 316 13.03 11.27 0.77
C PHE A 316 11.74 11.91 0.26
N VAL A 317 10.60 11.41 0.74
CA VAL A 317 9.24 11.82 0.36
C VAL A 317 8.40 12.12 1.59
N ALA A 318 7.28 12.84 1.43
CA ALA A 318 6.30 12.92 2.51
C ALA A 318 5.73 11.55 2.89
N ASN A 319 5.23 11.41 4.11
CA ASN A 319 4.46 10.23 4.51
C ASN A 319 3.16 10.14 3.71
N GLY A 320 2.80 8.94 3.25
CA GLY A 320 1.62 8.73 2.43
C GLY A 320 1.62 7.38 1.70
N GLU A 321 0.59 7.16 0.90
CA GLU A 321 0.51 6.02 -0.02
C GLU A 321 1.15 6.39 -1.36
N TYR A 322 1.95 5.48 -1.91
CA TYR A 322 2.60 5.64 -3.20
C TYR A 322 2.40 4.42 -4.06
N THR A 323 2.10 4.59 -5.34
CA THR A 323 2.22 3.50 -6.29
C THR A 323 3.60 3.48 -6.89
N VAL A 324 4.29 2.37 -6.73
CA VAL A 324 5.66 2.16 -7.19
C VAL A 324 5.68 1.09 -8.25
N ALA A 325 6.18 1.43 -9.43
CA ALA A 325 6.47 0.49 -10.50
C ALA A 325 7.99 0.40 -10.70
N ALA A 326 8.51 -0.80 -10.89
CA ALA A 326 9.92 -1.02 -11.16
C ALA A 326 10.09 -1.90 -12.40
N THR A 327 11.17 -1.71 -13.14
CA THR A 327 11.57 -2.55 -14.28
C THR A 327 12.99 -3.05 -14.08
N VAL A 328 13.20 -4.36 -14.24
CA VAL A 328 14.50 -5.03 -14.13
C VAL A 328 14.77 -5.88 -15.36
N GLY A 329 16.06 -6.06 -15.70
CA GLY A 329 16.48 -6.89 -16.82
C GLY A 329 17.75 -6.41 -17.50
N ASP A 330 18.09 -7.03 -18.63
CA ASP A 330 19.21 -6.66 -19.48
C ASP A 330 18.99 -7.21 -20.89
N LEU A 331 19.45 -6.51 -21.91
CA LEU A 331 19.36 -6.94 -23.31
C LEU A 331 20.41 -7.97 -23.71
N GLU A 332 21.50 -8.06 -22.95
CA GLU A 332 22.69 -8.84 -23.34
C GLU A 332 23.03 -9.97 -22.36
N PHE A 333 22.60 -9.88 -21.09
CA PHE A 333 23.02 -10.79 -20.03
C PHE A 333 21.84 -11.28 -19.18
N PHE A 334 21.54 -12.57 -19.23
CA PHE A 334 20.34 -13.16 -18.59
C PHE A 334 20.66 -14.06 -17.38
N GLN A 335 21.93 -14.10 -16.95
CA GLN A 335 22.38 -14.92 -15.82
C GLN A 335 22.18 -14.21 -14.47
N SER A 336 20.99 -13.69 -14.23
CA SER A 336 20.59 -13.01 -12.99
C SER A 336 19.28 -13.59 -12.45
N LEU A 337 19.07 -13.42 -11.16
CA LEU A 337 17.77 -13.60 -10.51
C LEU A 337 17.37 -12.23 -9.95
N HIS A 338 16.36 -11.59 -10.51
CA HIS A 338 15.99 -10.25 -10.13
C HIS A 338 15.00 -10.24 -8.99
N ALA A 339 15.18 -9.36 -8.00
CA ALA A 339 14.18 -9.05 -6.99
C ALA A 339 14.18 -7.56 -6.69
N VAL A 340 13.01 -6.97 -6.46
CA VAL A 340 12.88 -5.58 -6.04
C VAL A 340 11.87 -5.51 -4.89
N ASN A 341 12.33 -5.04 -3.74
CA ASN A 341 11.48 -4.75 -2.60
C ASN A 341 11.49 -3.25 -2.34
N VAL A 342 10.32 -2.72 -1.95
CA VAL A 342 10.16 -1.32 -1.59
C VAL A 342 9.54 -1.25 -0.20
N ASN A 343 10.23 -0.64 0.75
CA ASN A 343 9.87 -0.63 2.18
C ASN A 343 9.52 -2.03 2.73
N GLY A 344 10.20 -3.07 2.23
CA GLY A 344 9.96 -4.48 2.59
C GLY A 344 8.81 -5.17 1.85
N VAL A 345 8.05 -4.47 1.01
CA VAL A 345 7.02 -5.06 0.15
C VAL A 345 7.65 -5.51 -1.16
N SER A 346 7.47 -6.78 -1.54
CA SER A 346 7.98 -7.30 -2.81
C SER A 346 7.17 -6.73 -3.99
N VAL A 347 7.81 -5.88 -4.79
CA VAL A 347 7.26 -5.30 -6.02
C VAL A 347 7.53 -6.21 -7.20
N ILE A 348 8.76 -6.73 -7.28
CA ILE A 348 9.15 -7.79 -8.21
C ILE A 348 9.67 -8.97 -7.37
N PRO A 349 8.94 -10.10 -7.30
CA PRO A 349 9.45 -11.30 -6.63
C PRO A 349 10.62 -11.90 -7.43
N SER A 350 11.41 -12.77 -6.79
CA SER A 350 12.60 -13.39 -7.41
C SER A 350 12.27 -14.03 -8.77
N THR A 351 12.74 -13.41 -9.86
CA THR A 351 12.37 -13.76 -11.24
C THR A 351 13.61 -13.76 -12.15
N SER A 352 13.76 -14.78 -12.98
CA SER A 352 14.80 -14.83 -14.03
C SER A 352 14.27 -14.28 -15.35
N THR A 353 15.12 -13.59 -16.11
CA THR A 353 14.84 -13.11 -17.48
C THR A 353 15.49 -14.02 -18.53
N SER A 354 15.06 -13.91 -19.80
CA SER A 354 15.62 -14.68 -20.92
C SER A 354 15.80 -13.80 -22.16
N ILE A 355 16.40 -14.34 -23.23
CA ILE A 355 16.53 -13.61 -24.49
C ILE A 355 15.17 -13.32 -25.14
N GLU A 356 14.18 -14.17 -24.93
CA GLU A 356 12.80 -13.99 -25.39
C GLU A 356 12.02 -13.01 -24.50
N THR A 357 12.38 -12.93 -23.22
CA THR A 357 11.75 -12.06 -22.21
C THR A 357 12.81 -11.29 -21.41
N PRO A 358 13.46 -10.28 -22.04
CA PRO A 358 14.67 -9.65 -21.49
C PRO A 358 14.41 -8.76 -20.26
N PHE A 359 13.16 -8.39 -20.02
CA PHE A 359 12.76 -7.54 -18.90
C PHE A 359 11.53 -8.11 -18.19
N THR A 360 11.41 -7.79 -16.92
CA THR A 360 10.19 -7.95 -16.14
C THR A 360 9.92 -6.68 -15.34
N ALA A 361 8.66 -6.43 -15.04
CA ALA A 361 8.23 -5.27 -14.29
C ALA A 361 7.19 -5.67 -13.24
N GLY A 362 7.06 -4.85 -12.21
CA GLY A 362 6.06 -5.04 -11.17
C GLY A 362 5.60 -3.70 -10.63
N THR A 363 4.35 -3.67 -10.15
CA THR A 363 3.72 -2.47 -9.59
C THR A 363 3.00 -2.82 -8.30
N LYS A 364 3.20 -2.00 -7.25
CA LYS A 364 2.52 -2.13 -5.95
C LYS A 364 2.24 -0.77 -5.32
N VAL A 365 1.23 -0.75 -4.45
CA VAL A 365 1.01 0.37 -3.51
C VAL A 365 1.88 0.14 -2.29
N ILE A 366 2.58 1.19 -1.86
CA ILE A 366 3.56 1.23 -0.79
C ILE A 366 3.15 2.30 0.22
N GLN A 367 3.18 1.95 1.51
CA GLN A 367 3.01 2.91 2.60
C GLN A 367 4.37 3.48 3.01
N VAL A 368 4.47 4.81 3.10
CA VAL A 368 5.63 5.50 3.66
C VAL A 368 5.24 6.17 4.97
N THR A 369 5.94 5.81 6.05
CA THR A 369 5.64 6.27 7.42
C THR A 369 6.80 7.01 8.09
N ASP A 370 8.00 6.89 7.55
CA ASP A 370 9.26 7.44 8.08
C ASP A 370 9.93 8.43 7.11
N HIS A 371 9.16 9.00 6.19
CA HIS A 371 9.59 9.91 5.12
C HIS A 371 10.61 9.32 4.13
N ILE A 372 10.78 7.99 4.13
CA ILE A 372 11.74 7.29 3.27
C ILE A 372 11.03 6.22 2.46
N LEU A 373 11.20 6.31 1.14
CA LEU A 373 10.95 5.21 0.23
C LEU A 373 12.30 4.54 -0.06
N ARG A 374 12.49 3.34 0.46
CA ARG A 374 13.72 2.53 0.38
C ARG A 374 13.52 1.36 -0.56
N ILE A 375 14.49 1.13 -1.42
CA ILE A 375 14.49 0.09 -2.44
C ILE A 375 15.72 -0.80 -2.28
N ASP A 376 15.49 -2.10 -2.22
CA ASP A 376 16.53 -3.11 -2.08
C ASP A 376 16.32 -4.28 -3.07
N ALA A 377 17.36 -5.09 -3.22
CA ALA A 377 17.39 -6.27 -4.07
C ALA A 377 17.43 -7.60 -3.27
N VAL A 378 16.99 -7.59 -2.00
CA VAL A 378 17.04 -8.77 -1.14
C VAL A 378 16.22 -9.91 -1.76
N GLY A 379 16.82 -11.10 -1.85
CA GLY A 379 16.24 -12.26 -2.52
C GLY A 379 16.58 -12.37 -4.02
N GLY A 380 17.33 -11.41 -4.56
CA GLY A 380 17.92 -11.45 -5.90
C GLY A 380 19.38 -11.90 -5.92
N PHE A 381 19.92 -12.05 -7.12
CA PHE A 381 21.31 -12.30 -7.46
C PHE A 381 21.67 -11.45 -8.69
N ASP A 382 22.60 -10.50 -8.52
CA ASP A 382 22.95 -9.47 -9.52
C ASP A 382 21.72 -8.81 -10.18
N THR A 383 20.80 -8.32 -9.34
CA THR A 383 19.61 -7.57 -9.81
C THR A 383 20.06 -6.35 -10.63
N ARG A 384 19.56 -6.28 -11.86
CA ARG A 384 19.79 -5.17 -12.79
C ARG A 384 18.53 -4.32 -12.92
N LEU A 385 18.54 -3.14 -12.32
CA LEU A 385 17.40 -2.23 -12.26
C LEU A 385 17.52 -1.19 -13.37
N SER A 386 16.50 -1.07 -14.22
CA SER A 386 16.46 -0.11 -15.33
C SER A 386 15.71 1.15 -14.95
N SER A 387 14.51 1.01 -14.39
CA SER A 387 13.70 2.17 -14.04
C SER A 387 12.84 1.95 -12.80
N ILE A 388 12.50 3.06 -12.15
CA ILE A 388 11.49 3.13 -11.10
C ILE A 388 10.57 4.31 -11.38
N GLN A 389 9.27 4.10 -11.21
CA GLN A 389 8.26 5.14 -11.19
C GLN A 389 7.58 5.16 -9.83
N ILE A 390 7.42 6.35 -9.25
CA ILE A 390 6.82 6.59 -7.93
C ILE A 390 5.76 7.66 -8.13
N ILE A 391 4.50 7.29 -7.96
CA ILE A 391 3.36 8.20 -8.10
C ILE A 391 2.74 8.38 -6.72
N ASN A 392 2.46 9.62 -6.35
CA ASN A 392 1.75 9.94 -5.11
C ASN A 392 0.31 9.42 -5.20
N GLY A 393 -0.14 8.72 -4.16
CA GLY A 393 -1.44 8.08 -4.09
C GLY A 393 -1.51 6.72 -4.79
N ILE A 394 -2.74 6.25 -4.94
CA ILE A 394 -3.06 5.02 -5.64
C ILE A 394 -3.21 5.35 -7.14
N VAL A 395 -2.35 4.77 -7.98
CA VAL A 395 -2.58 4.77 -9.43
C VAL A 395 -3.68 3.76 -9.66
N GLY A 396 -4.78 4.24 -10.20
CA GLY A 396 -5.91 3.39 -10.47
C GLY A 396 -5.62 2.36 -11.57
N CYS A 397 -6.54 1.41 -11.74
CA CYS A 397 -6.27 0.21 -12.52
C CYS A 397 -5.93 0.49 -13.99
N VAL A 398 -4.74 0.06 -14.42
CA VAL A 398 -4.31 -0.09 -15.81
C VAL A 398 -4.08 -1.58 -16.05
N PRO A 399 -4.97 -2.32 -16.73
CA PRO A 399 -4.89 -3.77 -16.76
C PRO A 399 -3.87 -4.30 -17.80
N PHE A 400 -3.10 -5.33 -17.43
CA PHE A 400 -2.06 -5.96 -18.25
C PHE A 400 -1.87 -7.47 -17.95
N PRO A 401 -1.84 -8.38 -18.95
CA PRO A 401 -2.31 -8.18 -20.33
C PRO A 401 -3.85 -8.10 -20.35
N SER A 402 -4.40 -7.17 -21.14
CA SER A 402 -5.85 -7.02 -21.28
C SER A 402 -6.20 -6.35 -22.60
N GLN A 403 -7.49 -6.36 -22.96
CA GLN A 403 -8.04 -5.57 -24.08
C GLN A 403 -7.99 -4.05 -23.87
N PHE A 404 -7.54 -3.59 -22.69
CA PHE A 404 -7.28 -2.20 -22.33
C PHE A 404 -5.80 -1.97 -22.03
N GLU A 405 -4.89 -2.72 -22.67
CA GLU A 405 -3.46 -2.64 -22.39
C GLU A 405 -2.96 -1.20 -22.48
N GLY A 406 -2.42 -0.68 -21.37
CA GLY A 406 -1.90 0.69 -21.27
C GLY A 406 -2.96 1.77 -20.98
N GLU A 407 -4.25 1.42 -20.96
CA GLU A 407 -5.34 2.34 -20.67
C GLU A 407 -5.83 2.20 -19.22
N GLN A 408 -5.99 3.33 -18.53
CA GLN A 408 -6.54 3.34 -17.18
C GLN A 408 -8.06 3.17 -17.22
N ILE A 409 -8.58 2.16 -16.52
CA ILE A 409 -10.01 1.84 -16.45
C ILE A 409 -10.65 2.19 -15.11
N SER A 410 -9.86 2.57 -14.10
CA SER A 410 -10.39 2.89 -12.77
C SER A 410 -9.44 3.81 -12.01
N SER A 411 -9.94 4.53 -11.01
CA SER A 411 -9.11 5.16 -9.97
C SER A 411 -8.81 4.22 -8.80
N LEU A 412 -9.43 3.03 -8.75
CA LEU A 412 -9.22 2.01 -7.74
C LEU A 412 -8.09 1.06 -8.13
N PRO A 413 -7.48 0.32 -7.17
CA PRO A 413 -6.62 -0.82 -7.48
C PRO A 413 -7.35 -1.85 -8.36
N CYS A 414 -6.64 -2.53 -9.28
CA CYS A 414 -7.26 -3.52 -10.18
C CYS A 414 -8.07 -4.61 -9.45
N GLY A 415 -7.62 -5.06 -8.27
CA GLY A 415 -8.34 -6.05 -7.47
C GLY A 415 -9.70 -5.58 -6.93
N GLN A 416 -10.05 -4.30 -7.09
CA GLN A 416 -11.33 -3.72 -6.69
C GLN A 416 -12.22 -3.36 -7.90
N VAL A 417 -11.77 -3.61 -9.13
CA VAL A 417 -12.57 -3.37 -10.34
C VAL A 417 -13.71 -4.39 -10.47
N ARG A 418 -13.46 -5.65 -10.12
CA ARG A 418 -14.49 -6.70 -10.13
C ARG A 418 -15.42 -6.55 -8.93
N ALA A 419 -16.72 -6.44 -9.21
CA ALA A 419 -17.75 -6.35 -8.19
C ALA A 419 -17.95 -7.69 -7.45
N PRO A 420 -18.06 -7.68 -6.11
CA PRO A 420 -18.58 -8.82 -5.36
C PRO A 420 -20.09 -8.97 -5.62
N LEU A 421 -20.57 -10.21 -5.72
CA LEU A 421 -21.98 -10.49 -5.98
C LEU A 421 -22.72 -10.99 -4.72
N PRO A 422 -24.01 -10.66 -4.54
CA PRO A 422 -24.77 -9.71 -5.34
C PRO A 422 -24.24 -8.27 -5.16
N TYR A 423 -24.26 -7.49 -6.23
CA TYR A 423 -23.79 -6.13 -6.25
C TYR A 423 -24.96 -5.16 -6.36
N SER A 424 -24.96 -4.13 -5.53
CA SER A 424 -25.83 -2.97 -5.67
C SER A 424 -24.97 -1.72 -5.56
N ALA A 425 -25.09 -0.81 -6.52
CA ALA A 425 -24.33 0.43 -6.51
C ALA A 425 -24.83 1.36 -5.40
N SER A 426 -23.97 1.70 -4.45
CA SER A 426 -24.31 2.64 -3.37
C SER A 426 -23.79 4.04 -3.69
N PHE A 427 -24.72 4.96 -3.99
CA PHE A 427 -24.41 6.34 -4.40
C PHE A 427 -24.24 7.26 -3.17
N GLY A 428 -23.07 7.88 -3.04
CA GLY A 428 -22.75 8.84 -1.96
C GLY A 428 -22.36 8.24 -0.60
N THR A 429 -22.41 6.92 -0.44
CA THR A 429 -21.95 6.21 0.78
C THR A 429 -20.60 5.54 0.55
N GLU A 430 -19.85 5.27 1.61
CA GLU A 430 -18.55 4.59 1.50
C GLU A 430 -18.70 3.15 0.98
N GLN A 431 -18.33 2.96 -0.29
CA GLN A 431 -18.16 1.70 -0.99
C GLN A 431 -16.94 1.89 -1.92
N PRO A 432 -16.08 0.88 -2.16
CA PRO A 432 -15.03 1.01 -3.16
C PRO A 432 -15.63 1.38 -4.52
N SER A 433 -15.39 2.62 -4.96
CA SER A 433 -15.91 3.16 -6.21
C SER A 433 -14.99 4.25 -6.75
N ILE A 434 -15.09 4.53 -8.05
CA ILE A 434 -14.61 5.80 -8.62
C ILE A 434 -15.46 6.95 -8.04
N LEU A 435 -14.86 8.12 -7.86
CA LEU A 435 -15.48 9.23 -7.12
C LEU A 435 -15.94 10.35 -8.06
N THR A 436 -17.00 11.06 -7.66
CA THR A 436 -17.43 12.31 -8.28
C THR A 436 -16.40 13.43 -8.06
N GLY A 437 -16.57 14.57 -8.74
CA GLY A 437 -15.72 15.75 -8.54
C GLY A 437 -15.82 16.37 -7.14
N SER A 438 -16.88 16.03 -6.39
CA SER A 438 -17.07 16.37 -4.98
C SER A 438 -16.50 15.32 -4.02
N GLY A 439 -15.88 14.25 -4.52
CA GLY A 439 -15.31 13.16 -3.72
C GLY A 439 -16.33 12.14 -3.20
N GLN A 440 -17.54 12.10 -3.76
CA GLN A 440 -18.59 11.17 -3.32
C GLN A 440 -18.58 9.88 -4.16
N SER A 441 -18.98 8.76 -3.55
CA SER A 441 -19.06 7.47 -4.25
C SER A 441 -20.04 7.50 -5.42
N THR A 442 -19.59 7.10 -6.60
CA THR A 442 -20.45 6.85 -7.77
C THR A 442 -21.08 5.47 -7.77
N GLY A 443 -20.68 4.57 -6.86
CA GLY A 443 -21.13 3.17 -6.86
C GLY A 443 -20.64 2.34 -8.05
N PHE A 444 -19.81 2.88 -8.94
CA PHE A 444 -19.17 2.16 -10.05
C PHE A 444 -17.68 1.99 -9.78
N THR A 445 -17.07 0.91 -10.29
CA THR A 445 -15.67 0.57 -10.00
C THR A 445 -14.74 0.78 -11.18
N MET A 446 -15.28 1.06 -12.36
CA MET A 446 -14.52 1.34 -13.58
C MET A 446 -15.23 2.36 -14.46
N TYR A 447 -14.47 2.97 -15.37
CA TYR A 447 -14.97 3.67 -16.54
C TYR A 447 -14.35 3.11 -17.85
N MET A 448 -15.11 3.14 -18.94
CA MET A 448 -14.63 2.59 -20.22
C MET A 448 -13.64 3.58 -20.87
N PRO A 449 -12.46 3.14 -21.33
CA PRO A 449 -11.52 3.97 -22.08
C PRO A 449 -12.07 4.45 -23.43
N ARG A 450 -11.30 5.35 -24.06
CA ARG A 450 -11.58 5.97 -25.37
C ARG A 450 -10.40 5.78 -26.30
N ASP A 451 -10.61 5.88 -27.61
CA ASP A 451 -9.52 5.77 -28.61
C ASP A 451 -9.02 7.09 -29.19
N ASP A 452 -9.58 8.23 -28.76
CA ASP A 452 -9.18 9.56 -29.20
C ASP A 452 -8.03 10.18 -28.40
N GLY A 453 -7.57 9.50 -27.33
CA GLY A 453 -6.51 9.97 -26.44
C GLY A 453 -6.94 11.09 -25.49
N GLU A 454 -8.23 11.43 -25.47
CA GLU A 454 -8.82 12.40 -24.55
C GLU A 454 -9.31 11.71 -23.26
N THR A 455 -9.71 12.49 -22.25
CA THR A 455 -10.12 11.95 -20.95
C THR A 455 -11.43 11.16 -21.02
N ALA A 456 -11.36 9.85 -20.76
CA ALA A 456 -12.50 8.93 -20.61
C ALA A 456 -13.42 9.23 -19.42
N PHE A 457 -12.85 9.77 -18.35
CA PHE A 457 -13.55 10.04 -17.11
C PHE A 457 -13.50 11.53 -16.76
N ASN A 458 -14.68 12.14 -16.62
CA ASN A 458 -14.83 13.51 -16.15
C ASN A 458 -15.67 13.52 -14.86
N PRO A 459 -15.04 13.58 -13.67
CA PRO A 459 -15.75 13.50 -12.40
C PRO A 459 -16.66 14.71 -12.13
N VAL A 460 -16.44 15.85 -12.80
CA VAL A 460 -17.27 17.07 -12.65
C VAL A 460 -18.68 16.89 -13.24
N ASP A 461 -18.84 15.97 -14.19
CA ASP A 461 -20.13 15.66 -14.81
C ASP A 461 -20.97 14.66 -14.01
N LEU A 462 -20.47 14.25 -12.83
CA LEU A 462 -21.10 13.27 -11.95
C LEU A 462 -21.48 13.93 -10.62
N LEU A 463 -22.75 13.86 -10.25
CA LEU A 463 -23.26 14.43 -9.00
C LEU A 463 -24.10 13.42 -8.23
N ILE A 464 -24.04 13.48 -6.90
CA ILE A 464 -24.96 12.70 -6.05
C ILE A 464 -26.11 13.59 -5.63
N THR A 465 -27.33 13.17 -5.97
CA THR A 465 -28.55 13.90 -5.61
C THR A 465 -28.85 13.78 -4.12
N SER A 466 -29.75 14.62 -3.60
CA SER A 466 -30.23 14.52 -2.21
C SER A 466 -30.98 13.23 -1.90
N GLU A 467 -31.36 12.46 -2.93
CA GLU A 467 -32.05 11.16 -2.81
C GLU A 467 -31.07 9.98 -2.90
N SER A 468 -29.75 10.22 -2.81
CA SER A 468 -28.71 9.19 -2.97
C SER A 468 -28.82 8.48 -4.32
N GLN A 469 -28.95 9.25 -5.39
CA GLN A 469 -28.91 8.77 -6.78
C GLN A 469 -27.75 9.44 -7.52
N LEU A 470 -27.26 8.81 -8.59
CA LEU A 470 -26.22 9.38 -9.42
C LEU A 470 -26.83 10.16 -10.59
N GLU A 471 -26.63 11.47 -10.62
CA GLU A 471 -26.89 12.30 -11.78
C GLU A 471 -25.65 12.34 -12.69
N ILE A 472 -25.86 12.12 -13.99
CA ILE A 472 -24.83 12.18 -15.02
C ILE A 472 -25.21 13.24 -16.05
N ILE A 473 -24.34 14.24 -16.20
CA ILE A 473 -24.44 15.25 -17.26
C ILE A 473 -23.90 14.61 -18.54
N ALA A 474 -24.80 14.31 -19.49
CA ALA A 474 -24.44 13.68 -20.74
C ALA A 474 -23.63 14.62 -21.65
N ARG A 475 -22.65 14.05 -22.35
CA ARG A 475 -21.80 14.74 -23.32
C ARG A 475 -22.03 14.22 -24.73
N GLY A 476 -21.60 15.01 -25.71
CA GLY A 476 -21.56 14.61 -27.11
C GLY A 476 -20.64 13.43 -27.29
N SER A 477 -21.14 12.33 -27.85
CA SER A 477 -20.32 11.19 -28.23
C SER A 477 -20.93 10.41 -29.39
N THR A 478 -20.07 9.82 -30.20
CA THR A 478 -20.35 8.89 -31.29
C THR A 478 -19.81 7.53 -30.84
N TRP A 479 -20.65 6.55 -30.49
CA TRP A 479 -20.18 5.19 -30.13
C TRP A 479 -20.37 4.21 -31.27
N GLU A 480 -21.17 4.56 -32.26
CA GLU A 480 -21.42 3.67 -33.38
C GLU A 480 -20.28 3.84 -34.39
N GLY A 481 -19.33 2.89 -34.39
CA GLY A 481 -18.27 2.79 -35.38
C GLY A 481 -16.88 3.22 -34.90
N PRO A 482 -15.98 3.63 -35.82
CA PRO A 482 -14.54 3.66 -35.56
C PRO A 482 -14.04 4.84 -34.72
N GLN A 483 -14.94 5.65 -34.16
CA GLN A 483 -14.59 6.74 -33.25
C GLN A 483 -15.24 6.42 -31.92
N ASN A 484 -14.47 6.14 -30.88
CA ASN A 484 -14.97 5.79 -29.55
C ASN A 484 -14.67 6.91 -28.56
N ASN A 485 -15.45 7.99 -28.64
CA ASN A 485 -15.20 9.24 -27.94
C ASN A 485 -16.17 9.44 -26.75
N HIS A 486 -16.25 8.43 -25.87
CA HIS A 486 -17.20 8.37 -24.75
C HIS A 486 -16.70 8.96 -23.44
N VAL A 487 -17.50 9.79 -22.80
CA VAL A 487 -17.19 10.33 -21.46
C VAL A 487 -18.09 9.62 -20.47
N ASN A 488 -17.53 9.17 -19.34
CA ASN A 488 -18.29 8.62 -18.22
C ASN A 488 -19.19 7.44 -18.61
N VAL A 489 -18.65 6.51 -19.38
CA VAL A 489 -19.18 5.16 -19.42
C VAL A 489 -18.82 4.49 -18.11
N LEU A 490 -19.77 4.28 -17.21
CA LEU A 490 -19.48 3.77 -15.87
C LEU A 490 -19.93 2.33 -15.76
N GLY A 491 -19.16 1.50 -15.05
CA GLY A 491 -19.49 0.08 -14.92
C GLY A 491 -18.84 -0.62 -13.76
N VAL A 492 -18.99 -1.94 -13.75
CA VAL A 492 -18.31 -2.85 -12.86
C VAL A 492 -17.80 -4.07 -13.62
N GLY A 493 -16.69 -4.66 -13.18
CA GLY A 493 -16.25 -5.96 -13.66
C GLY A 493 -17.14 -7.08 -13.08
N ILE A 494 -17.51 -8.06 -13.89
CA ILE A 494 -18.41 -9.16 -13.49
C ILE A 494 -17.77 -10.55 -13.63
N PRO A 495 -18.11 -11.51 -12.75
CA PRO A 495 -17.59 -12.87 -12.84
C PRO A 495 -18.42 -13.76 -13.76
N LEU A 496 -17.90 -14.02 -14.96
CA LEU A 496 -18.38 -15.06 -15.88
C LEU A 496 -17.25 -16.10 -16.02
N PRO A 497 -17.48 -17.38 -16.40
CA PRO A 497 -18.67 -17.96 -17.01
C PRO A 497 -19.58 -18.81 -16.10
N ASP A 498 -19.25 -19.01 -14.83
CA ASP A 498 -19.82 -20.15 -14.07
C ASP A 498 -21.27 -19.95 -13.59
N THR A 499 -21.89 -18.80 -13.89
CA THR A 499 -23.26 -18.51 -13.47
C THR A 499 -23.96 -17.60 -14.48
N GLU A 500 -25.28 -17.78 -14.64
CA GLU A 500 -26.10 -16.80 -15.33
C GLU A 500 -26.12 -15.50 -14.51
N MET A 501 -25.98 -14.37 -15.19
CA MET A 501 -25.83 -13.06 -14.55
C MET A 501 -26.95 -12.13 -15.01
N ARG A 502 -27.56 -11.40 -14.08
CA ARG A 502 -28.54 -10.34 -14.37
C ARG A 502 -27.92 -9.00 -14.02
N SER A 503 -27.91 -8.09 -14.99
CA SER A 503 -27.58 -6.68 -14.78
C SER A 503 -28.84 -5.86 -15.00
N THR A 504 -29.21 -5.06 -14.00
CA THR A 504 -30.46 -4.29 -13.99
C THR A 504 -30.16 -2.82 -13.68
N VAL A 505 -30.77 -1.92 -14.43
CA VAL A 505 -30.68 -0.48 -14.16
C VAL A 505 -32.07 0.15 -14.20
N THR A 506 -32.34 1.04 -13.24
CA THR A 506 -33.48 1.96 -13.31
C THR A 506 -32.97 3.37 -13.56
N LEU A 507 -33.39 3.95 -14.68
CA LEU A 507 -33.00 5.27 -15.13
C LEU A 507 -34.19 6.22 -15.06
N LYS A 508 -33.96 7.44 -14.58
CA LYS A 508 -34.87 8.58 -14.77
C LYS A 508 -34.40 9.39 -15.97
N LEU A 509 -35.25 9.42 -16.98
CA LEU A 509 -35.05 10.19 -18.21
C LEU A 509 -35.38 11.67 -17.99
N PRO A 510 -34.92 12.58 -18.87
CA PRO A 510 -35.34 13.98 -18.86
C PRO A 510 -36.88 14.13 -18.91
N ASP A 511 -37.39 15.22 -18.33
CA ASP A 511 -38.84 15.49 -18.18
C ASP A 511 -39.61 15.48 -19.53
N SER A 512 -38.92 15.82 -20.61
CA SER A 512 -39.37 15.64 -21.99
C SER A 512 -38.30 14.91 -22.78
N PRO A 513 -38.66 14.14 -23.84
CA PRO A 513 -37.68 13.61 -24.76
C PRO A 513 -36.71 14.73 -25.18
N PRO A 514 -35.39 14.55 -25.06
CA PRO A 514 -34.42 15.52 -25.55
C PRO A 514 -34.46 15.59 -27.09
N GLY A 515 -33.43 16.11 -27.75
CA GLY A 515 -33.36 16.20 -29.21
C GLY A 515 -33.45 14.85 -29.95
N PHE A 516 -32.75 14.76 -31.07
CA PHE A 516 -32.73 13.52 -31.85
C PHE A 516 -31.40 12.80 -31.63
N GLY A 517 -31.46 11.57 -31.15
CA GLY A 517 -30.31 10.68 -31.03
C GLY A 517 -29.64 10.64 -29.66
N GLU A 518 -30.13 11.35 -28.64
CA GLU A 518 -29.68 11.16 -27.27
C GLU A 518 -30.10 9.80 -26.73
N LYS A 519 -29.21 9.17 -25.95
CA LYS A 519 -29.39 7.79 -25.48
C LYS A 519 -29.11 7.68 -24.00
N ALA A 520 -29.79 6.75 -23.37
CA ALA A 520 -29.42 6.20 -22.07
C ALA A 520 -29.47 4.68 -22.14
N CYS A 521 -28.36 4.02 -21.81
CA CYS A 521 -28.10 2.63 -22.14
C CYS A 521 -27.63 1.83 -20.93
N LEU A 522 -28.03 0.56 -20.91
CA LEU A 522 -27.41 -0.51 -20.13
C LEU A 522 -26.52 -1.32 -21.08
N PHE A 523 -25.25 -1.54 -20.72
CA PHE A 523 -24.29 -2.26 -21.57
C PHE A 523 -23.74 -3.52 -20.92
N PHE A 524 -23.30 -4.45 -21.76
CA PHE A 524 -22.46 -5.59 -21.44
C PHE A 524 -21.40 -5.72 -22.54
N GLY A 525 -20.13 -5.88 -22.17
CA GLY A 525 -19.06 -5.99 -23.16
C GLY A 525 -17.70 -6.30 -22.55
N ILE A 526 -16.71 -6.42 -23.42
CA ILE A 526 -15.32 -6.64 -23.01
C ILE A 526 -14.44 -5.44 -23.31
N SER A 527 -14.76 -4.63 -24.32
CA SER A 527 -13.97 -3.46 -24.71
C SER A 527 -14.89 -2.32 -25.16
N PHE A 528 -14.32 -1.14 -25.44
CA PHE A 528 -15.07 -0.07 -26.10
C PHE A 528 -15.40 -0.38 -27.57
N ARG A 529 -14.79 -1.43 -28.17
CA ARG A 529 -15.01 -1.90 -29.54
C ARG A 529 -15.93 -3.13 -29.63
N ASP A 530 -16.22 -3.76 -28.49
CA ASP A 530 -16.90 -5.06 -28.37
C ASP A 530 -17.92 -5.01 -27.23
N TYR A 531 -19.16 -4.68 -27.58
CA TYR A 531 -20.23 -4.47 -26.60
C TYR A 531 -21.63 -4.73 -27.16
N ILE A 532 -22.56 -4.97 -26.23
CA ILE A 532 -24.01 -5.02 -26.43
C ILE A 532 -24.63 -3.93 -25.56
N MET A 533 -25.52 -3.12 -26.13
CA MET A 533 -26.31 -2.12 -25.40
C MET A 533 -27.79 -2.26 -25.67
N LEU A 534 -28.58 -2.17 -24.60
CA LEU A 534 -30.00 -1.83 -24.67
C LEU A 534 -30.15 -0.36 -24.29
N CYS A 535 -30.56 0.46 -25.24
CA CYS A 535 -30.69 1.91 -25.09
C CYS A 535 -32.15 2.34 -25.18
N VAL A 536 -32.50 3.38 -24.44
CA VAL A 536 -33.63 4.25 -24.75
C VAL A 536 -33.09 5.41 -25.57
N VAL A 537 -33.60 5.58 -26.79
CA VAL A 537 -33.18 6.64 -27.72
C VAL A 537 -34.29 7.66 -27.92
N SER A 538 -33.94 8.95 -27.89
CA SER A 538 -34.85 10.04 -28.22
C SER A 538 -34.96 10.21 -29.74
N ASN A 539 -36.19 10.26 -30.24
CA ASN A 539 -36.52 10.49 -31.64
C ASN A 539 -37.05 11.92 -31.87
N GLY A 540 -36.78 12.85 -30.95
CA GLY A 540 -37.22 14.26 -30.97
C GLY A 540 -38.68 14.50 -30.59
N ASN A 541 -39.59 13.54 -30.78
CA ASN A 541 -41.01 13.62 -30.40
C ASN A 541 -41.49 12.47 -29.49
N GLY A 542 -40.56 11.62 -29.04
CA GLY A 542 -40.83 10.43 -28.24
C GLY A 542 -39.60 9.54 -28.19
N GLU A 543 -39.71 8.42 -27.48
CA GLU A 543 -38.60 7.49 -27.26
C GLU A 543 -38.91 6.11 -27.84
N SER A 544 -37.85 5.39 -28.20
CA SER A 544 -37.90 3.97 -28.58
C SER A 544 -36.77 3.20 -27.91
N LEU A 545 -36.87 1.88 -27.93
CA LEU A 545 -35.74 1.02 -27.58
C LEU A 545 -34.83 0.84 -28.78
N GLN A 546 -33.54 0.70 -28.51
CA GLN A 546 -32.54 0.39 -29.51
C GLN A 546 -31.55 -0.63 -28.95
N LEU A 547 -31.34 -1.71 -29.69
CA LEU A 547 -30.20 -2.59 -29.52
C LEU A 547 -29.03 -2.04 -30.35
N VAL A 548 -27.86 -1.94 -29.72
CA VAL A 548 -26.57 -1.77 -30.41
C VAL A 548 -25.73 -3.00 -30.10
N TYR A 549 -25.30 -3.72 -31.12
CA TYR A 549 -24.35 -4.83 -30.99
C TYR A 549 -23.14 -4.55 -31.86
N GLU A 550 -21.98 -4.38 -31.25
CA GLU A 550 -20.74 -4.01 -31.92
C GLU A 550 -19.65 -5.04 -31.64
N ILE A 551 -18.91 -5.40 -32.70
CA ILE A 551 -17.75 -6.29 -32.67
C ILE A 551 -16.67 -5.63 -33.53
N GLU A 552 -15.46 -5.48 -33.00
CA GLU A 552 -14.32 -4.87 -33.71
C GLU A 552 -14.67 -3.53 -34.42
N ASP A 553 -15.36 -2.61 -33.72
CA ASP A 553 -15.83 -1.30 -34.24
C ASP A 553 -16.87 -1.36 -35.37
N VAL A 554 -17.55 -2.51 -35.54
CA VAL A 554 -18.61 -2.69 -36.55
C VAL A 554 -19.99 -2.79 -35.88
N PRO A 555 -20.73 -1.67 -35.75
CA PRO A 555 -22.03 -1.67 -35.10
C PRO A 555 -23.14 -2.28 -35.97
N SER A 556 -24.03 -3.01 -35.33
CA SER A 556 -25.35 -3.40 -35.82
C SER A 556 -26.42 -2.83 -34.91
N THR A 557 -27.33 -2.01 -35.46
CA THR A 557 -28.37 -1.32 -34.70
C THR A 557 -29.77 -1.78 -35.10
N THR A 558 -30.62 -2.05 -34.12
CA THR A 558 -32.02 -2.44 -34.33
C THR A 558 -32.93 -1.68 -33.37
N ASN A 559 -33.97 -1.03 -33.89
CA ASN A 559 -34.94 -0.29 -33.08
C ASN A 559 -36.19 -1.13 -32.77
N PHE A 560 -36.76 -0.95 -31.59
CA PHE A 560 -37.98 -1.59 -31.12
C PHE A 560 -38.91 -0.55 -30.48
N ASP A 561 -40.21 -0.82 -30.51
CA ASP A 561 -41.17 -0.06 -29.72
C ASP A 561 -40.93 -0.32 -28.22
N LEU A 562 -41.27 0.65 -27.38
CA LEU A 562 -41.29 0.46 -25.93
C LEU A 562 -42.29 -0.65 -25.56
N ILE A 563 -41.92 -1.55 -24.66
CA ILE A 563 -42.83 -2.56 -24.10
C ILE A 563 -43.98 -1.88 -23.36
N SER A 564 -43.65 -0.88 -22.53
CA SER A 564 -44.60 -0.04 -21.82
C SER A 564 -44.25 1.44 -22.00
N ASN A 565 -45.26 2.29 -22.12
CA ASN A 565 -45.06 3.73 -22.25
C ASN A 565 -44.42 4.30 -20.98
N ILE A 566 -43.45 5.20 -21.14
CA ILE A 566 -42.80 5.89 -20.02
C ILE A 566 -43.84 6.78 -19.30
N ASN A 567 -43.99 6.59 -17.99
CA ASN A 567 -44.90 7.39 -17.18
C ASN A 567 -44.47 8.87 -17.22
N PRO A 568 -45.36 9.80 -17.62
CA PRO A 568 -44.98 11.20 -17.81
C PRO A 568 -44.63 11.93 -16.51
N ASN A 569 -45.01 11.41 -15.34
CA ASN A 569 -44.74 12.05 -14.05
C ASN A 569 -43.42 11.57 -13.42
N THR A 570 -43.13 10.27 -13.52
CA THR A 570 -41.91 9.70 -12.91
C THR A 570 -40.75 9.66 -13.87
N ARG A 571 -41.03 9.49 -15.18
CA ARG A 571 -40.04 9.36 -16.24
C ARG A 571 -39.01 8.26 -15.99
N LEU A 572 -39.38 7.25 -15.19
CA LEU A 572 -38.55 6.09 -14.90
C LEU A 572 -38.71 5.01 -15.98
N ILE A 573 -37.61 4.32 -16.26
CA ILE A 573 -37.56 3.13 -17.09
C ILE A 573 -36.54 2.15 -16.50
N THR A 574 -36.89 0.87 -16.49
CA THR A 574 -36.02 -0.20 -15.98
C THR A 574 -35.66 -1.17 -17.10
N LEU A 575 -34.36 -1.38 -17.30
CA LEU A 575 -33.78 -2.26 -18.31
C LEU A 575 -33.01 -3.39 -17.63
N GLN A 576 -33.01 -4.57 -18.25
CA GLN A 576 -32.23 -5.71 -17.77
C GLN A 576 -31.53 -6.44 -18.92
N LEU A 577 -30.28 -6.85 -18.66
CA LEU A 577 -29.54 -7.81 -19.47
C LEU A 577 -29.39 -9.11 -18.68
N VAL A 578 -29.82 -10.22 -19.28
CA VAL A 578 -29.56 -11.58 -18.74
C VAL A 578 -28.47 -12.22 -19.60
N MET A 579 -27.29 -12.37 -19.02
CA MET A 579 -26.11 -12.97 -19.63
C MET A 579 -26.08 -14.44 -19.24
N THR A 580 -26.21 -15.34 -20.21
CA THR A 580 -26.24 -16.79 -19.98
C THR A 580 -25.03 -17.45 -20.66
N PRO A 581 -23.91 -17.64 -19.93
CA PRO A 581 -22.69 -18.24 -20.47
C PRO A 581 -22.90 -19.62 -21.08
N LEU A 582 -23.75 -20.47 -20.49
CA LEU A 582 -23.95 -21.84 -20.95
C LEU A 582 -24.38 -21.89 -22.42
N THR A 583 -25.28 -21.00 -22.82
CA THR A 583 -25.86 -20.92 -24.17
C THR A 583 -25.22 -19.84 -25.04
N ASN A 584 -24.27 -19.07 -24.51
CA ASN A 584 -23.70 -17.90 -25.18
C ASN A 584 -24.78 -16.89 -25.63
N THR A 585 -25.78 -16.65 -24.78
CA THR A 585 -26.91 -15.77 -25.11
C THR A 585 -26.94 -14.55 -24.21
N VAL A 586 -27.40 -13.42 -24.75
CA VAL A 586 -27.76 -12.24 -23.95
C VAL A 586 -29.22 -11.89 -24.25
N THR A 587 -30.07 -11.96 -23.22
CA THR A 587 -31.48 -11.56 -23.35
C THR A 587 -31.64 -10.12 -22.90
N LEU A 588 -32.28 -9.30 -23.73
CA LEU A 588 -32.53 -7.88 -23.49
C LEU A 588 -33.99 -7.71 -23.06
N LEU A 589 -34.23 -7.11 -21.88
CA LEU A 589 -35.57 -6.96 -21.32
C LEU A 589 -35.85 -5.52 -20.88
N GLN A 590 -37.13 -5.14 -20.95
CA GLN A 590 -37.68 -3.94 -20.31
C GLN A 590 -38.71 -4.37 -19.27
N LEU A 591 -38.73 -3.70 -18.10
CA LEU A 591 -39.82 -3.86 -17.15
C LEU A 591 -41.12 -3.27 -17.73
N ASP A 592 -42.20 -4.07 -17.75
CA ASP A 592 -43.53 -3.55 -17.99
C ASP A 592 -44.12 -3.03 -16.69
N GLU A 593 -44.22 -1.70 -16.58
CA GLU A 593 -44.74 -1.02 -15.38
C GLU A 593 -46.15 -1.47 -14.99
N SER A 594 -46.97 -1.95 -15.95
CA SER A 594 -48.34 -2.35 -15.68
C SER A 594 -48.44 -3.74 -15.03
N SER A 595 -47.57 -4.66 -15.43
CA SER A 595 -47.52 -6.03 -14.89
C SER A 595 -46.46 -6.20 -13.79
N GLN A 596 -45.49 -5.28 -13.70
CA GLN A 596 -44.29 -5.39 -12.87
C GLN A 596 -43.47 -6.64 -13.21
N GLU A 597 -43.54 -7.10 -14.47
CA GLU A 597 -42.76 -8.22 -15.00
C GLU A 597 -41.80 -7.75 -16.10
N PHE A 598 -40.63 -8.37 -16.18
CA PHE A 598 -39.71 -8.12 -17.29
C PHE A 598 -40.21 -8.83 -18.55
N VAL A 599 -40.30 -8.07 -19.65
CA VAL A 599 -40.70 -8.59 -20.96
C VAL A 599 -39.48 -8.58 -21.88
N VAL A 600 -39.29 -9.68 -22.59
CA VAL A 600 -38.20 -9.83 -23.58
C VAL A 600 -38.43 -8.86 -24.74
N VAL A 601 -37.44 -8.00 -24.97
CA VAL A 601 -37.36 -7.15 -26.16
C VAL A 601 -36.79 -7.96 -27.32
N THR A 602 -35.65 -8.62 -27.08
CA THR A 602 -34.99 -9.50 -28.04
C THR A 602 -33.99 -10.43 -27.34
N ILE A 603 -33.55 -11.49 -28.02
CA ILE A 603 -32.49 -12.40 -27.59
C ILE A 603 -31.37 -12.32 -28.63
N LEU A 604 -30.16 -12.06 -28.17
CA LEU A 604 -28.94 -12.25 -28.96
C LEU A 604 -28.43 -13.67 -28.75
N GLU A 605 -28.48 -14.45 -29.83
CA GLU A 605 -27.88 -15.78 -29.93
C GLU A 605 -26.45 -15.66 -30.47
N ASP A 606 -25.62 -16.67 -30.21
CA ASP A 606 -24.24 -16.76 -30.71
C ASP A 606 -23.33 -15.58 -30.34
N VAL A 607 -23.47 -15.02 -29.12
CA VAL A 607 -22.52 -14.05 -28.59
C VAL A 607 -21.16 -14.74 -28.41
N GLU A 608 -20.06 -14.06 -28.74
CA GLU A 608 -18.75 -14.71 -28.72
C GLU A 608 -18.45 -15.32 -27.33
N PRO A 609 -18.00 -16.59 -27.26
CA PRO A 609 -17.77 -17.27 -25.98
C PRO A 609 -16.75 -16.55 -25.09
N ASN A 610 -15.82 -15.81 -25.71
CA ASN A 610 -14.85 -15.01 -25.00
C ASN A 610 -15.53 -13.89 -24.16
N TRP A 611 -16.66 -13.32 -24.57
CA TRP A 611 -17.31 -12.26 -23.78
C TRP A 611 -17.79 -12.72 -22.40
N PHE A 612 -17.95 -14.03 -22.21
CA PHE A 612 -18.29 -14.66 -20.94
C PHE A 612 -17.06 -15.14 -20.16
N SER A 613 -15.87 -14.63 -20.44
CA SER A 613 -14.64 -14.97 -19.70
C SER A 613 -14.28 -16.48 -19.68
N LYS A 614 -14.77 -17.27 -20.65
CA LYS A 614 -14.49 -18.72 -20.81
C LYS A 614 -13.04 -19.09 -21.16
N ASP A 615 -12.21 -18.11 -21.49
CA ASP A 615 -10.80 -18.33 -21.88
C ASP A 615 -9.90 -17.48 -20.98
N ALA A 616 -9.11 -18.14 -20.15
CA ALA A 616 -8.21 -17.48 -19.19
C ALA A 616 -7.02 -16.76 -19.86
N ALA A 617 -6.70 -17.06 -21.13
CA ALA A 617 -5.51 -16.55 -21.80
C ALA A 617 -5.48 -15.03 -22.04
N GLY A 618 -6.60 -14.33 -21.82
CA GLY A 618 -6.72 -12.87 -21.97
C GLY A 618 -7.32 -12.15 -20.75
N ILE A 619 -7.36 -12.79 -19.59
CA ILE A 619 -7.83 -12.15 -18.35
C ILE A 619 -6.62 -11.62 -17.58
N ASP A 620 -6.63 -10.32 -17.29
CA ASP A 620 -5.74 -9.77 -16.27
C ASP A 620 -6.15 -10.33 -14.90
N ILE A 621 -5.28 -11.15 -14.32
CA ILE A 621 -5.50 -11.79 -13.02
C ILE A 621 -5.64 -10.80 -11.86
N THR A 622 -5.09 -9.60 -12.00
CA THR A 622 -5.17 -8.54 -10.98
C THR A 622 -6.55 -7.88 -10.99
N VAL A 623 -7.23 -7.85 -12.14
CA VAL A 623 -8.65 -7.46 -12.26
C VAL A 623 -9.57 -8.63 -11.94
N GLY A 624 -9.19 -9.84 -12.37
CA GLY A 624 -9.95 -11.06 -12.12
C GLY A 624 -11.22 -11.20 -12.98
N THR A 625 -11.35 -10.40 -14.04
CA THR A 625 -12.39 -10.51 -15.08
C THR A 625 -11.94 -9.80 -16.37
N ARG A 626 -12.56 -10.14 -17.49
CA ARG A 626 -12.50 -9.35 -18.74
C ARG A 626 -13.86 -8.82 -19.19
N SER A 627 -14.92 -9.10 -18.43
CA SER A 627 -16.31 -8.81 -18.78
C SER A 627 -16.84 -7.71 -17.89
N TYR A 628 -17.50 -6.72 -18.48
CA TYR A 628 -17.99 -5.54 -17.79
C TYR A 628 -19.45 -5.28 -18.14
N THR A 629 -20.19 -4.73 -17.18
CA THR A 629 -21.56 -4.24 -17.39
C THR A 629 -21.74 -2.92 -16.66
N GLY A 630 -22.60 -2.07 -17.18
CA GLY A 630 -22.75 -0.73 -16.65
C GLY A 630 -23.68 0.13 -17.48
N ILE A 631 -23.48 1.43 -17.39
CA ILE A 631 -24.35 2.44 -17.96
C ILE A 631 -23.60 3.37 -18.89
N HIS A 632 -24.35 3.94 -19.82
CA HIS A 632 -23.86 5.01 -20.68
C HIS A 632 -24.99 5.98 -21.03
N VAL A 633 -24.68 7.28 -21.07
CA VAL A 633 -25.62 8.34 -21.46
C VAL A 633 -24.97 9.32 -22.43
N THR A 634 -25.72 9.76 -23.44
CA THR A 634 -25.21 10.66 -24.50
C THR A 634 -26.13 11.82 -24.79
N SER A 635 -25.54 12.91 -25.26
CA SER A 635 -26.25 14.05 -25.86
C SER A 635 -25.89 14.19 -27.34
N SER A 636 -26.77 14.77 -28.17
CA SER A 636 -26.52 14.99 -29.59
C SER A 636 -25.87 16.36 -29.85
N ASP A 637 -24.60 16.54 -29.49
CA ASP A 637 -23.69 17.69 -29.80
C ASP A 637 -24.24 19.14 -29.67
N SER A 638 -25.45 19.34 -29.13
CA SER A 638 -26.12 20.63 -29.09
C SER A 638 -25.86 21.33 -27.75
N SER A 639 -25.79 22.65 -27.78
CA SER A 639 -25.29 23.53 -26.71
C SER A 639 -26.11 23.55 -25.39
N SER A 640 -26.97 22.56 -25.15
CA SER A 640 -27.73 22.36 -23.91
C SER A 640 -27.32 21.03 -23.27
N SER A 641 -26.84 21.07 -22.03
CA SER A 641 -26.56 19.87 -21.24
C SER A 641 -27.85 19.11 -20.93
N VAL A 642 -27.86 17.80 -21.21
CA VAL A 642 -28.94 16.87 -20.83
C VAL A 642 -28.44 16.04 -19.67
N SER A 643 -29.21 15.95 -18.58
CA SER A 643 -28.88 15.09 -17.45
C SER A 643 -29.79 13.86 -17.40
N TYR A 644 -29.22 12.75 -16.94
CA TYR A 644 -29.94 11.51 -16.62
C TYR A 644 -29.64 11.15 -15.17
N ILE A 645 -30.59 10.50 -14.49
CA ILE A 645 -30.38 10.03 -13.11
C ILE A 645 -30.46 8.52 -13.08
N VAL A 646 -29.44 7.89 -12.49
CA VAL A 646 -29.39 6.47 -12.19
C VAL A 646 -30.01 6.28 -10.81
N ALA A 647 -31.25 5.77 -10.79
CA ALA A 647 -31.97 5.54 -9.55
C ALA A 647 -31.47 4.29 -8.83
N SER A 648 -31.12 3.24 -9.58
CA SER A 648 -30.50 2.02 -9.07
C SER A 648 -29.70 1.32 -10.17
N PHE A 649 -28.67 0.58 -9.76
CA PHE A 649 -27.92 -0.33 -10.61
C PHE A 649 -27.55 -1.57 -9.79
N GLU A 650 -27.91 -2.74 -10.29
CA GLU A 650 -27.78 -4.02 -9.58
C GLU A 650 -27.24 -5.09 -10.49
N VAL A 651 -26.36 -5.94 -9.95
CA VAL A 651 -25.82 -7.10 -10.65
C VAL A 651 -25.92 -8.33 -9.73
N GLU A 652 -26.59 -9.38 -10.18
CA GLU A 652 -26.81 -10.59 -9.39
C GLU A 652 -26.53 -11.86 -10.19
N ALA A 653 -26.11 -12.91 -9.48
CA ALA A 653 -25.97 -14.25 -10.01
C ALA A 653 -27.30 -15.01 -9.86
N VAL A 654 -27.73 -15.68 -10.93
CA VAL A 654 -28.92 -16.54 -10.93
C VAL A 654 -28.47 -17.95 -10.57
N LEU A 655 -28.87 -18.42 -9.39
CA LEU A 655 -28.70 -19.81 -9.01
C LEU A 655 -29.54 -20.67 -9.96
N ILE A 656 -28.88 -21.46 -10.80
CA ILE A 656 -29.55 -22.51 -11.56
C ILE A 656 -29.91 -23.59 -10.52
N PRO A 657 -31.20 -23.93 -10.31
CA PRO A 657 -31.52 -25.05 -9.44
C PRO A 657 -30.84 -26.29 -9.99
N GLU A 658 -30.10 -27.01 -9.14
CA GLU A 658 -29.46 -28.26 -9.54
C GLU A 658 -30.50 -29.17 -10.19
N PRO A 659 -30.12 -29.90 -11.27
CA PRO A 659 -31.04 -30.86 -11.87
C PRO A 659 -31.51 -31.81 -10.78
N THR A 660 -32.83 -31.92 -10.58
CA THR A 660 -33.38 -32.93 -9.67
C THR A 660 -32.83 -34.29 -10.07
N PRO A 661 -32.12 -35.01 -9.18
CA PRO A 661 -31.52 -36.29 -9.54
C PRO A 661 -32.60 -37.22 -10.09
N GLU A 662 -32.35 -37.85 -11.23
CA GLU A 662 -33.27 -38.85 -11.76
C GLU A 662 -33.48 -39.93 -10.67
N PRO A 663 -34.74 -40.31 -10.38
CA PRO A 663 -35.00 -41.30 -9.36
C PRO A 663 -34.51 -42.67 -9.84
N GLY A 664 -33.26 -43.01 -9.53
CA GLY A 664 -32.67 -44.31 -9.86
C GLY A 664 -31.15 -44.38 -9.96
N SER A 665 -30.41 -43.28 -9.97
CA SER A 665 -28.94 -43.31 -9.94
C SER A 665 -28.43 -43.29 -8.50
N ASN A 666 -27.92 -44.42 -8.01
CA ASN A 666 -27.10 -44.47 -6.80
C ASN A 666 -25.67 -44.00 -7.10
N ASP A 667 -25.51 -42.85 -7.73
CA ASP A 667 -24.22 -42.18 -7.74
C ASP A 667 -24.22 -41.23 -6.53
N GLU A 668 -23.37 -41.54 -5.56
CA GLU A 668 -22.90 -40.54 -4.59
C GLU A 668 -22.07 -39.54 -5.40
N ASP A 669 -22.78 -38.64 -6.10
CA ASP A 669 -22.17 -37.69 -7.02
C ASP A 669 -21.34 -36.70 -6.20
N PHE A 670 -20.06 -36.66 -6.53
CA PHE A 670 -19.02 -35.95 -5.82
C PHE A 670 -19.25 -34.44 -5.99
N ASP A 671 -19.56 -33.75 -4.90
CA ASP A 671 -19.89 -32.32 -4.86
C ASP A 671 -18.65 -31.48 -5.23
N TRP A 672 -18.59 -30.99 -6.48
CA TRP A 672 -17.46 -30.20 -7.00
C TRP A 672 -17.54 -28.75 -6.51
N PHE A 673 -17.23 -28.48 -5.25
CA PHE A 673 -16.99 -27.10 -4.83
C PHE A 673 -15.61 -26.62 -5.34
N THR A 674 -15.56 -25.99 -6.52
CA THR A 674 -14.32 -25.44 -7.09
C THR A 674 -14.13 -23.97 -6.72
N THR A 675 -13.53 -23.70 -5.57
CA THR A 675 -12.74 -22.45 -5.36
C THR A 675 -11.25 -22.72 -5.18
N GLY A 676 -10.82 -23.98 -5.27
CA GLY A 676 -9.42 -24.39 -5.24
C GLY A 676 -9.30 -25.91 -5.28
N ILE A 677 -8.17 -26.41 -5.78
CA ILE A 677 -7.76 -27.80 -5.53
C ILE A 677 -6.77 -27.74 -4.38
N GLY A 678 -7.27 -27.94 -3.16
CA GLY A 678 -6.49 -27.79 -1.94
C GLY A 678 -5.79 -26.43 -1.83
N SER A 679 -4.49 -26.44 -1.55
CA SER A 679 -3.64 -25.24 -1.46
C SER A 679 -3.04 -24.76 -2.79
N VAL A 680 -3.46 -25.31 -3.93
CA VAL A 680 -2.96 -24.88 -5.24
C VAL A 680 -3.57 -23.54 -5.62
N MET A 681 -2.80 -22.47 -5.47
CA MET A 681 -3.20 -21.11 -5.84
C MET A 681 -3.25 -20.98 -7.37
N ASN A 682 -4.40 -20.52 -7.89
CA ASN A 682 -4.61 -20.18 -9.31
C ASN A 682 -4.28 -21.34 -10.28
N PRO A 683 -5.02 -22.46 -10.24
CA PRO A 683 -4.85 -23.56 -11.20
C PRO A 683 -5.27 -23.11 -12.61
N THR A 684 -4.47 -23.46 -13.62
CA THR A 684 -4.71 -23.07 -15.03
C THR A 684 -4.99 -24.25 -15.95
N SER A 685 -4.56 -25.46 -15.61
CA SER A 685 -4.93 -26.68 -16.31
C SER A 685 -4.80 -27.89 -15.40
N MET A 686 -5.50 -28.98 -15.73
CA MET A 686 -5.40 -30.22 -14.97
C MET A 686 -5.48 -31.46 -15.88
N GLN A 687 -4.70 -32.49 -15.56
CA GLN A 687 -4.70 -33.75 -16.29
C GLN A 687 -4.27 -34.91 -15.39
N PHE A 688 -4.97 -36.05 -15.48
CA PHE A 688 -4.48 -37.29 -14.86
C PHE A 688 -3.26 -37.84 -15.61
N GLY A 689 -2.19 -38.11 -14.86
CA GLY A 689 -0.99 -38.74 -15.39
C GLY A 689 -1.13 -40.25 -15.51
N PRO A 690 -0.19 -40.92 -16.21
CA PRO A 690 -0.15 -42.39 -16.30
C PRO A 690 0.04 -43.12 -14.96
N ASP A 691 0.43 -42.39 -13.92
CA ASP A 691 0.57 -42.86 -12.54
C ASP A 691 -0.72 -42.70 -11.71
N GLU A 692 -1.86 -42.43 -12.35
CA GLU A 692 -3.19 -42.25 -11.75
C GLU A 692 -3.28 -41.06 -10.78
N LYS A 693 -2.30 -40.15 -10.82
CA LYS A 693 -2.29 -38.91 -10.02
C LYS A 693 -2.79 -37.73 -10.84
N LEU A 694 -3.41 -36.76 -10.16
CA LEU A 694 -3.90 -35.55 -10.81
C LEU A 694 -2.76 -34.52 -10.88
N TYR A 695 -2.41 -34.08 -12.08
CA TYR A 695 -1.46 -33.00 -12.29
C TYR A 695 -2.23 -31.72 -12.53
N VAL A 696 -1.85 -30.66 -11.81
CA VAL A 696 -2.47 -29.34 -11.89
C VAL A 696 -1.38 -28.33 -12.18
N THR A 697 -1.49 -27.58 -13.26
CA THR A 697 -0.58 -26.46 -13.52
C THR A 697 -1.13 -25.20 -12.85
N SER A 698 -0.25 -24.33 -12.37
CA SER A 698 -0.63 -23.00 -11.89
C SER A 698 -0.20 -21.92 -12.88
N VAL A 699 -0.77 -20.72 -12.70
CA VAL A 699 -0.47 -19.53 -13.51
C VAL A 699 1.04 -19.24 -13.64
N PHE A 700 1.86 -19.61 -12.65
CA PHE A 700 3.30 -19.37 -12.67
C PHE A 700 4.14 -20.57 -13.15
N GLY A 701 3.51 -21.56 -13.82
CA GLY A 701 4.21 -22.69 -14.43
C GLY A 701 4.62 -23.81 -13.48
N SER A 702 4.33 -23.69 -12.18
CA SER A 702 4.47 -24.81 -11.25
C SER A 702 3.45 -25.88 -11.59
N VAL A 703 3.92 -27.13 -11.69
CA VAL A 703 3.05 -28.30 -11.86
C VAL A 703 2.94 -28.97 -10.50
N TYR A 704 1.74 -29.08 -9.98
CA TYR A 704 1.42 -29.79 -8.75
C TYR A 704 0.95 -31.18 -9.10
N ARG A 705 1.45 -32.18 -8.38
CA ARG A 705 0.96 -33.54 -8.43
C ARG A 705 0.18 -33.81 -7.15
N ILE A 706 -1.08 -34.17 -7.32
CA ILE A 706 -2.03 -34.33 -6.23
C ILE A 706 -2.35 -35.80 -6.09
N THR A 707 -2.18 -36.33 -4.88
CA THR A 707 -2.54 -37.69 -4.52
C THR A 707 -3.68 -37.63 -3.53
N PHE A 708 -4.82 -38.21 -3.90
CA PHE A 708 -5.98 -38.33 -3.03
C PHE A 708 -5.88 -39.63 -2.23
N ASP A 709 -6.01 -39.53 -0.91
CA ASP A 709 -6.28 -40.67 -0.04
C ASP A 709 -7.78 -40.72 0.26
N PHE A 710 -8.49 -41.49 -0.57
CA PHE A 710 -9.95 -41.64 -0.46
C PHE A 710 -10.38 -42.39 0.81
N GLU A 711 -9.51 -43.17 1.46
CA GLU A 711 -9.86 -43.85 2.72
C GLU A 711 -9.85 -42.89 3.91
N ASN A 712 -8.96 -41.89 3.90
CA ASN A 712 -8.81 -40.92 5.00
C ASN A 712 -9.39 -39.53 4.71
N GLN A 713 -9.94 -39.30 3.50
CA GLN A 713 -10.35 -37.97 3.01
C GLN A 713 -9.22 -36.93 3.12
N ASP A 714 -7.99 -37.36 2.83
CA ASP A 714 -6.81 -36.51 2.91
C ASP A 714 -6.22 -36.30 1.52
N GLU A 715 -5.53 -35.18 1.32
CA GLU A 715 -4.85 -34.88 0.08
C GLU A 715 -3.38 -34.54 0.33
N THR A 716 -2.51 -35.04 -0.55
CA THR A 716 -1.09 -34.66 -0.55
C THR A 716 -0.75 -33.97 -1.85
N ILE A 717 -0.24 -32.75 -1.73
CA ILE A 717 0.11 -31.88 -2.85
C ILE A 717 1.63 -31.80 -2.91
N GLU A 718 2.21 -32.29 -4.00
CA GLU A 718 3.65 -32.21 -4.26
C GLU A 718 3.92 -31.29 -5.44
N MET A 719 4.71 -30.24 -5.23
CA MET A 719 5.15 -29.37 -6.32
C MET A 719 6.28 -30.04 -7.11
N PHE A 720 6.07 -30.25 -8.40
CA PHE A 720 7.09 -30.63 -9.36
C PHE A 720 7.73 -29.36 -9.95
N ASN A 721 9.01 -29.13 -9.65
CA ASN A 721 9.80 -28.17 -10.42
C ASN A 721 10.11 -28.80 -11.79
N PRO A 722 9.76 -28.17 -12.92
CA PRO A 722 10.13 -28.68 -14.22
C PRO A 722 11.66 -28.75 -14.35
N VAL A 723 12.15 -29.86 -14.88
CA VAL A 723 13.57 -30.00 -15.24
C VAL A 723 13.88 -28.95 -16.32
N PRO A 724 15.01 -28.22 -16.25
CA PRO A 724 15.20 -26.96 -17.01
C PRO A 724 15.28 -27.07 -18.55
N ASN A 725 15.03 -28.23 -19.13
CA ASN A 725 15.34 -28.49 -20.54
C ASN A 725 14.29 -29.39 -21.19
N ARG A 726 13.12 -28.84 -21.54
CA ARG A 726 12.30 -29.17 -22.72
C ARG A 726 10.94 -28.48 -22.63
N LEU A 727 10.86 -27.27 -23.18
CA LEU A 727 9.70 -26.81 -23.93
C LEU A 727 10.12 -26.74 -25.40
#